data_AF-A0A348VB02-F1
#
_entry.id   AF-A0A348VB02-F1
#
_cell.length_a   1.000
_cell.length_b   1.000
_cell.length_c   1.000
_cell.angle_alpha   90.00
_cell.angle_beta   90.00
_cell.angle_gamma   90.00
#
_symmetry.space_group_name_H-M   'P 1'
#
loop_
_entity.id
_entity.type
_entity.pdbx_description
1 polymer ?
#
loop_
_entity_poly.entity_id
_entity_poly.type
_entity_poly.pdbx_seq_one_letter_code
_entity_poly.pdbx_strand_id
1 'polypeptide(L)'
;VAVKALNSTGGGTTSDILAAIEFCIENKDRLNVSVVSMSLGVSTQYANNCDADNSLFALYSQTIQQGIANNISFVSASGNEANSSGITFPACLQNVTSVGATTEADAVDTSYSNSAAILDLLAPGTNITSTYIGGGTTELDGTSMATPHVAGAFLLIRNFKRLENGTILTPKQIENILKATGINLTDSRNSLNFSRINLSAALESIDDIPRITFVEGNATGNTSISSRFVNITTSEPLHRSYVEVDSTTNYTMSGSSENFYYNITGLSVGSHNFTVHAVDSTNNTGNSSLVSFTVTPAAPGITLNYPTESLVVNSFTVELNYTLNETNLNRTWYTKNSNATKISLTGSNGNNLQNITFTKAGRQVLSVFANNTNGGVGSANVTFFINQSFNITQWTSAVSTASPNISSVRIQDPTGGTLTGNISADMNFTLKINFTTSGINLTAHNLTGLNTTWDFVLIADDDSASFVSDIGDAIGTGPVDYVHLKNFSNFFNDSDDYFGNVSLPLNASAYNGIYYCPTGNFSACTQISSCSGEFNETSSTSCYNTSTGIARVFVPHFSAVFGANDTVAPTITMINPVNNSIINFSYHVPVNFTTNENSTWCFYQHNAGTAVNVTGTTSFNTVFNATSNSAQNISVTCRDQYNNSNSPATVVYFTINDTTAPTISSLSDTSTTSTVRITFNTNEPANSSVVLSSGTTTTNTTLRLSHSFNLTGLTEDTSYSYNITVCDRLSNCGNTSGTEATEDSSSDDSSSSSDSSSSSGGSSSGTASATAKMTQIWETLERGEQIMNVASVKIAFTRLTLAVLNTIDSQVTVSVESLLELPSSVPAPGREIFQYLETEETGITDVDIGAVTINFRVDNSWIEENSIDAESIKLYRYTDAWAALETEFLSQDTVYAYYEAQSPGLSYFAVTGGKLPQNVVAANETGTNETGNITDLPNETAKRFNFLPWLLILLFVGAAGVGFYYYQKTVSVSTDKELHGLREYVRKYRKQGGKTEDIEKALITEGWNKNLVDLALHEVEEPHEQHDKLQEYISKALKSGKTKKEVEELLKRAGWGDDVINKYLK
;
A
#
# COMPACT_ATOMS: atom_id res chain seq x y z
N VAL A 1 -20.75 6.00 -27.79
CA VAL A 1 -21.99 6.72 -27.45
C VAL A 1 -22.75 7.03 -28.74
N ALA A 2 -24.08 7.05 -28.71
CA ALA A 2 -24.88 7.66 -29.78
C ALA A 2 -25.69 8.82 -29.18
N VAL A 3 -25.48 10.04 -29.67
CA VAL A 3 -26.24 11.23 -29.27
C VAL A 3 -27.12 11.66 -30.44
N LYS A 4 -28.45 11.59 -30.26
CA LYS A 4 -29.42 11.88 -31.32
C LYS A 4 -29.80 13.35 -31.33
N ALA A 5 -29.08 14.14 -32.11
CA ALA A 5 -29.41 15.54 -32.37
C ALA A 5 -30.11 15.77 -33.73
N LEU A 6 -30.01 14.83 -34.67
CA LEU A 6 -30.79 14.85 -35.92
C LEU A 6 -32.16 14.16 -35.71
N ASN A 7 -33.19 14.64 -36.39
CA ASN A 7 -34.58 14.15 -36.36
C ASN A 7 -34.75 12.83 -37.15
N SER A 8 -35.97 12.51 -37.61
CA SER A 8 -36.26 11.29 -38.40
C SER A 8 -35.99 11.43 -39.90
N THR A 9 -35.72 12.64 -40.41
CA THR A 9 -35.37 12.93 -41.81
C THR A 9 -33.90 13.29 -41.99
N GLY A 10 -33.05 13.04 -40.98
CA GLY A 10 -31.62 13.36 -41.01
C GLY A 10 -31.29 14.86 -40.91
N GLY A 11 -32.23 15.71 -40.49
CA GLY A 11 -32.00 17.14 -40.27
C GLY A 11 -32.10 17.53 -38.79
N GLY A 12 -31.47 18.63 -38.39
CA GLY A 12 -31.55 19.21 -37.04
C GLY A 12 -31.27 20.70 -37.10
N THR A 13 -31.54 21.44 -36.02
CA THR A 13 -31.01 22.81 -35.89
C THR A 13 -29.57 22.73 -35.40
N THR A 14 -28.74 23.71 -35.77
CA THR A 14 -27.40 23.83 -35.21
C THR A 14 -27.45 23.81 -33.67
N SER A 15 -28.47 24.41 -33.05
CA SER A 15 -28.72 24.41 -31.60
C SER A 15 -29.16 23.07 -30.97
N ASP A 16 -29.77 22.12 -31.70
CA ASP A 16 -29.95 20.75 -31.18
C ASP A 16 -28.62 19.99 -31.19
N ILE A 17 -27.85 20.34 -32.21
CA ILE A 17 -26.59 19.74 -32.58
C ILE A 17 -25.53 20.30 -31.57
N LEU A 18 -25.65 21.55 -31.07
CA LEU A 18 -24.95 22.19 -29.92
C LEU A 18 -24.85 21.29 -28.71
N ALA A 19 -26.03 21.01 -28.15
CA ALA A 19 -26.18 20.23 -26.95
C ALA A 19 -25.56 18.82 -27.10
N ALA A 20 -25.26 18.35 -28.32
CA ALA A 20 -24.56 17.09 -28.54
C ALA A 20 -23.02 17.14 -28.42
N ILE A 21 -22.32 18.28 -28.59
CA ILE A 21 -20.94 18.38 -28.05
C ILE A 21 -20.98 18.68 -26.57
N GLU A 22 -21.79 19.66 -26.13
CA GLU A 22 -21.85 20.04 -24.71
C GLU A 22 -22.07 18.78 -23.86
N PHE A 23 -23.11 17.99 -24.18
CA PHE A 23 -23.34 16.68 -23.58
C PHE A 23 -22.14 15.72 -23.71
N CYS A 24 -21.44 15.65 -24.85
CA CYS A 24 -20.26 14.79 -25.02
C CYS A 24 -19.01 15.25 -24.26
N ILE A 25 -18.91 16.54 -23.89
CA ILE A 25 -17.85 17.09 -23.03
C ILE A 25 -18.24 16.91 -21.56
N GLU A 26 -19.44 17.34 -21.18
CA GLU A 26 -20.00 17.21 -19.82
C GLU A 26 -20.02 15.75 -19.35
N ASN A 27 -20.49 14.85 -20.21
CA ASN A 27 -20.64 13.43 -19.91
C ASN A 27 -19.42 12.62 -20.40
N LYS A 28 -18.31 13.30 -20.73
CA LYS A 28 -17.11 12.72 -21.33
C LYS A 28 -16.73 11.41 -20.65
N ASP A 29 -16.41 11.44 -19.37
CA ASP A 29 -15.76 10.28 -18.72
C ASP A 29 -16.76 9.29 -18.13
N ARG A 30 -17.97 9.75 -17.76
CA ARG A 30 -19.15 8.91 -17.52
C ARG A 30 -19.46 7.97 -18.70
N LEU A 31 -19.07 8.39 -19.91
CA LEU A 31 -19.32 7.68 -21.18
C LEU A 31 -18.04 7.31 -21.95
N ASN A 32 -16.84 7.56 -21.38
CA ASN A 32 -15.51 7.41 -21.99
C ASN A 32 -15.38 8.01 -23.42
N VAL A 33 -15.85 9.23 -23.63
CA VAL A 33 -15.71 9.99 -24.88
C VAL A 33 -14.26 10.45 -25.06
N SER A 34 -13.62 9.96 -26.11
CA SER A 34 -12.29 10.42 -26.56
C SER A 34 -12.29 10.95 -28.00
N VAL A 35 -13.30 10.60 -28.80
CA VAL A 35 -13.48 11.07 -30.19
C VAL A 35 -14.97 11.22 -30.48
N VAL A 36 -15.35 12.24 -31.24
CA VAL A 36 -16.73 12.58 -31.55
C VAL A 36 -16.84 12.92 -33.05
N SER A 37 -17.49 12.01 -33.79
CA SER A 37 -17.52 11.92 -35.27
C SER A 37 -18.82 12.48 -35.87
N MET A 38 -18.77 13.59 -36.59
CA MET A 38 -19.92 14.29 -37.21
C MET A 38 -20.05 13.92 -38.69
N SER A 39 -21.12 13.21 -39.04
CA SER A 39 -21.39 12.78 -40.41
C SER A 39 -22.40 13.70 -41.13
N LEU A 40 -22.35 15.01 -40.83
CA LEU A 40 -23.33 16.04 -41.20
C LEU A 40 -22.68 17.30 -41.80
N GLY A 41 -23.52 18.25 -42.24
CA GLY A 41 -23.09 19.58 -42.69
C GLY A 41 -24.26 20.49 -43.09
N VAL A 42 -23.94 21.68 -43.57
CA VAL A 42 -24.88 22.65 -44.16
C VAL A 42 -24.64 22.83 -45.68
N SER A 43 -25.53 23.52 -46.38
CA SER A 43 -25.38 23.74 -47.83
C SER A 43 -24.29 24.77 -48.21
N THR A 44 -23.96 25.70 -47.32
CA THR A 44 -22.90 26.69 -47.50
C THR A 44 -21.51 26.05 -47.42
N GLN A 45 -20.59 26.49 -48.29
CA GLN A 45 -19.25 25.91 -48.45
C GLN A 45 -18.19 26.98 -48.23
N TYR A 46 -17.12 26.62 -47.51
CA TYR A 46 -16.13 27.54 -46.95
C TYR A 46 -14.73 27.17 -47.43
N ALA A 47 -14.03 28.13 -48.03
CA ALA A 47 -12.69 27.96 -48.62
C ALA A 47 -11.55 28.12 -47.59
N ASN A 48 -11.84 28.76 -46.46
CA ASN A 48 -10.91 29.05 -45.35
C ASN A 48 -11.60 28.71 -44.03
N ASN A 49 -10.84 28.68 -42.94
CA ASN A 49 -11.35 28.41 -41.60
C ASN A 49 -12.49 29.38 -41.25
N CYS A 50 -13.66 28.83 -40.92
CA CYS A 50 -14.92 29.57 -40.82
C CYS A 50 -15.24 30.05 -39.40
N ASP A 51 -14.38 29.78 -38.43
CA ASP A 51 -14.54 30.06 -36.99
C ASP A 51 -15.01 31.50 -36.70
N ALA A 52 -14.58 32.48 -37.49
CA ALA A 52 -14.88 33.91 -37.28
C ALA A 52 -16.04 34.47 -38.15
N ASP A 53 -16.66 33.67 -39.02
CA ASP A 53 -17.57 34.18 -40.06
C ASP A 53 -18.86 34.81 -39.50
N ASN A 54 -19.29 34.40 -38.30
CA ASN A 54 -20.44 34.97 -37.60
C ASN A 54 -20.42 34.58 -36.10
N SER A 55 -21.32 35.14 -35.28
CA SER A 55 -21.40 34.81 -33.84
C SER A 55 -21.82 33.36 -33.58
N LEU A 56 -22.60 32.76 -34.48
CA LEU A 56 -22.89 31.33 -34.47
C LEU A 56 -21.68 30.51 -34.97
N PHE A 57 -20.66 31.09 -35.61
CA PHE A 57 -19.28 30.54 -35.83
C PHE A 57 -18.41 30.46 -34.55
N ALA A 58 -18.31 31.58 -33.81
CA ALA A 58 -17.19 31.86 -32.90
C ALA A 58 -17.02 30.88 -31.74
N LEU A 59 -18.05 30.69 -30.91
CA LEU A 59 -18.00 29.75 -29.80
C LEU A 59 -18.04 28.27 -30.28
N TYR A 60 -18.21 27.91 -31.58
CA TYR A 60 -18.03 26.49 -32.01
C TYR A 60 -16.58 26.15 -31.79
N SER A 61 -15.71 27.03 -32.29
CA SER A 61 -14.29 26.94 -32.04
C SER A 61 -14.02 26.87 -30.54
N GLN A 62 -14.75 27.60 -29.70
CA GLN A 62 -14.60 27.55 -28.24
C GLN A 62 -15.10 26.23 -27.61
N THR A 63 -16.27 25.68 -27.94
CA THR A 63 -16.77 24.39 -27.45
C THR A 63 -15.85 23.25 -27.89
N ILE A 64 -15.40 23.28 -29.14
CA ILE A 64 -14.45 22.31 -29.71
C ILE A 64 -13.04 22.49 -29.07
N GLN A 65 -12.60 23.71 -28.77
CA GLN A 65 -11.38 23.97 -27.99
C GLN A 65 -11.49 23.44 -26.55
N GLN A 66 -12.62 23.65 -25.86
CA GLN A 66 -12.90 23.09 -24.54
C GLN A 66 -12.84 21.55 -24.58
N GLY A 67 -13.42 20.92 -25.60
CA GLY A 67 -13.33 19.47 -25.77
C GLY A 67 -11.90 18.98 -26.04
N ILE A 68 -11.12 19.71 -26.84
CA ILE A 68 -9.71 19.38 -27.12
C ILE A 68 -8.83 19.54 -25.89
N ALA A 69 -9.07 20.55 -25.05
CA ALA A 69 -8.44 20.68 -23.74
C ALA A 69 -8.76 19.46 -22.85
N ASN A 70 -10.00 18.97 -22.91
CA ASN A 70 -10.43 17.69 -22.32
C ASN A 70 -9.98 16.44 -23.12
N ASN A 71 -8.97 16.58 -23.98
CA ASN A 71 -8.40 15.52 -24.81
C ASN A 71 -9.44 14.75 -25.64
N ILE A 72 -10.48 15.43 -26.13
CA ILE A 72 -11.48 14.90 -27.07
C ILE A 72 -11.12 15.34 -28.49
N SER A 73 -11.19 14.42 -29.46
CA SER A 73 -10.94 14.72 -30.87
C SER A 73 -12.25 14.89 -31.64
N PHE A 74 -12.35 15.92 -32.48
CA PHE A 74 -13.54 16.22 -33.27
C PHE A 74 -13.26 15.99 -34.76
N VAL A 75 -14.11 15.20 -35.41
CA VAL A 75 -13.85 14.68 -36.77
C VAL A 75 -15.12 14.83 -37.60
N SER A 76 -15.09 15.55 -38.73
CA SER A 76 -16.30 15.91 -39.50
C SER A 76 -16.22 15.63 -41.00
N ALA A 77 -17.36 15.26 -41.57
CA ALA A 77 -17.56 15.10 -43.01
C ALA A 77 -17.37 16.43 -43.74
N SER A 78 -16.60 16.45 -44.83
CA SER A 78 -16.38 17.67 -45.63
C SER A 78 -17.61 18.13 -46.44
N GLY A 79 -18.62 17.27 -46.59
CA GLY A 79 -19.85 17.51 -47.34
C GLY A 79 -19.86 16.84 -48.72
N ASN A 80 -21.03 16.83 -49.36
CA ASN A 80 -21.35 15.96 -50.49
C ASN A 80 -21.79 16.73 -51.76
N GLU A 81 -21.43 18.01 -51.86
CA GLU A 81 -21.83 18.94 -52.93
C GLU A 81 -20.88 18.95 -54.15
N ALA A 82 -19.92 18.01 -54.20
CA ALA A 82 -18.85 17.90 -55.19
C ALA A 82 -17.95 19.16 -55.33
N ASN A 83 -17.92 20.01 -54.31
CA ASN A 83 -17.22 21.29 -54.35
C ASN A 83 -15.70 21.11 -54.29
N SER A 84 -14.96 21.75 -55.20
CA SER A 84 -13.50 21.66 -55.30
C SER A 84 -12.75 22.88 -54.73
N SER A 85 -13.44 23.84 -54.11
CA SER A 85 -12.86 25.04 -53.51
C SER A 85 -13.36 25.39 -52.11
N GLY A 86 -14.24 24.57 -51.52
CA GLY A 86 -14.77 24.77 -50.18
C GLY A 86 -15.32 23.49 -49.57
N ILE A 87 -15.30 23.40 -48.24
CA ILE A 87 -15.91 22.32 -47.45
C ILE A 87 -17.02 22.88 -46.56
N THR A 88 -17.91 21.99 -46.11
CA THR A 88 -19.09 22.38 -45.34
C THR A 88 -18.74 22.78 -43.91
N PHE A 89 -19.65 23.51 -43.31
CA PHE A 89 -19.70 23.76 -41.88
C PHE A 89 -20.40 22.59 -41.17
N PRO A 90 -19.90 22.01 -40.06
CA PRO A 90 -18.81 22.46 -39.18
C PRO A 90 -17.38 22.01 -39.55
N ALA A 91 -17.19 21.22 -40.61
CA ALA A 91 -15.86 20.72 -40.98
C ALA A 91 -14.85 21.83 -41.35
N CYS A 92 -15.31 23.03 -41.70
CA CYS A 92 -14.46 24.20 -41.94
C CYS A 92 -13.88 24.87 -40.68
N LEU A 93 -14.11 24.35 -39.48
CA LEU A 93 -13.56 24.91 -38.23
C LEU A 93 -12.11 24.47 -38.01
N GLN A 94 -11.22 25.39 -37.62
CA GLN A 94 -9.77 25.15 -37.50
C GLN A 94 -9.37 23.94 -36.64
N ASN A 95 -10.20 23.60 -35.65
CA ASN A 95 -9.94 22.56 -34.66
C ASN A 95 -10.76 21.29 -34.89
N VAL A 96 -11.48 21.19 -36.00
CA VAL A 96 -12.19 19.98 -36.43
C VAL A 96 -11.36 19.28 -37.50
N THR A 97 -11.01 18.01 -37.29
CA THR A 97 -10.38 17.21 -38.33
C THR A 97 -11.38 16.91 -39.44
N SER A 98 -11.26 17.60 -40.56
CA SER A 98 -12.14 17.49 -41.72
C SER A 98 -11.79 16.28 -42.60
N VAL A 99 -12.82 15.56 -43.06
CA VAL A 99 -12.67 14.26 -43.74
C VAL A 99 -13.39 14.22 -45.07
N GLY A 100 -12.61 14.01 -46.14
CA GLY A 100 -13.10 13.74 -47.50
C GLY A 100 -13.12 12.24 -47.81
N ALA A 101 -13.85 11.88 -48.87
CA ALA A 101 -14.06 10.49 -49.24
C ALA A 101 -13.13 9.99 -50.36
N THR A 102 -12.73 8.73 -50.28
CA THR A 102 -12.10 7.98 -51.37
C THR A 102 -12.93 6.79 -51.81
N THR A 103 -12.71 6.42 -53.07
CA THR A 103 -13.13 5.14 -53.68
C THR A 103 -12.23 3.99 -53.24
N GLU A 104 -12.64 2.74 -53.53
CA GLU A 104 -11.83 1.52 -53.36
C GLU A 104 -10.49 1.58 -54.12
N ALA A 105 -10.43 2.33 -55.22
CA ALA A 105 -9.24 2.46 -56.08
C ALA A 105 -8.18 3.46 -55.57
N ASP A 106 -8.20 3.81 -54.27
CA ASP A 106 -7.35 4.84 -53.66
C ASP A 106 -7.36 6.18 -54.44
N ALA A 107 -8.56 6.63 -54.83
CA ALA A 107 -8.77 7.93 -55.48
C ALA A 107 -9.88 8.73 -54.78
N VAL A 108 -9.67 10.04 -54.64
CA VAL A 108 -10.68 10.99 -54.10
C VAL A 108 -11.97 10.89 -54.89
N ASP A 109 -13.11 10.75 -54.23
CA ASP A 109 -14.39 10.69 -54.93
C ASP A 109 -14.83 12.08 -55.40
N THR A 110 -14.53 12.36 -56.65
CA THR A 110 -14.82 13.65 -57.30
C THR A 110 -16.30 13.87 -57.62
N SER A 111 -17.16 12.84 -57.47
CA SER A 111 -18.58 12.90 -57.81
C SER A 111 -19.45 13.52 -56.71
N TYR A 112 -19.02 13.44 -55.45
CA TYR A 112 -19.70 14.07 -54.31
C TYR A 112 -18.75 14.71 -53.27
N SER A 113 -17.55 14.20 -53.00
CA SER A 113 -16.75 14.68 -51.86
C SER A 113 -16.36 16.15 -52.03
N ASN A 114 -16.61 16.98 -51.03
CA ASN A 114 -16.08 18.35 -51.02
C ASN A 114 -14.58 18.38 -50.68
N SER A 115 -13.91 19.44 -51.09
CA SER A 115 -12.45 19.57 -51.09
C SER A 115 -12.02 21.05 -51.07
N ALA A 116 -11.05 21.38 -50.21
CA ALA A 116 -10.51 22.73 -50.02
C ALA A 116 -9.08 22.67 -49.46
N ALA A 117 -8.37 23.80 -49.43
CA ALA A 117 -7.04 23.89 -48.82
C ALA A 117 -7.01 23.65 -47.30
N ILE A 118 -8.19 23.68 -46.66
CA ILE A 118 -8.40 23.40 -45.24
C ILE A 118 -8.84 21.96 -44.96
N LEU A 119 -8.92 21.09 -45.98
CA LEU A 119 -9.27 19.68 -45.79
C LEU A 119 -8.09 18.91 -45.18
N ASP A 120 -8.33 18.17 -44.08
CA ASP A 120 -7.27 17.55 -43.28
C ASP A 120 -6.89 16.14 -43.72
N LEU A 121 -7.89 15.27 -43.91
CA LEU A 121 -7.70 13.83 -44.12
C LEU A 121 -8.67 13.26 -45.16
N LEU A 122 -8.31 12.09 -45.67
CA LEU A 122 -9.17 11.25 -46.50
C LEU A 122 -9.40 9.88 -45.84
N ALA A 123 -10.55 9.28 -46.12
CA ALA A 123 -10.84 7.89 -45.80
C ALA A 123 -11.84 7.28 -46.80
N PRO A 124 -11.95 5.93 -46.88
CA PRO A 124 -12.94 5.27 -47.73
C PRO A 124 -14.36 5.76 -47.41
N GLY A 125 -15.07 6.26 -48.43
CA GLY A 125 -16.43 6.78 -48.30
C GLY A 125 -17.40 6.37 -49.42
N THR A 126 -16.90 5.71 -50.48
CA THR A 126 -17.73 5.18 -51.58
C THR A 126 -17.94 3.67 -51.41
N ASN A 127 -19.12 3.16 -51.71
CA ASN A 127 -19.55 1.77 -51.55
C ASN A 127 -19.22 1.19 -50.15
N ILE A 128 -19.42 1.98 -49.09
CA ILE A 128 -19.16 1.51 -47.73
C ILE A 128 -20.31 0.61 -47.27
N THR A 129 -20.10 -0.70 -47.38
CA THR A 129 -20.90 -1.69 -46.66
C THR A 129 -20.66 -1.50 -45.16
N SER A 130 -21.55 -0.74 -44.54
CA SER A 130 -21.77 -0.78 -43.10
C SER A 130 -23.22 -1.19 -42.85
N THR A 131 -23.90 -0.56 -41.90
CA THR A 131 -24.89 -1.27 -41.09
C THR A 131 -26.15 -0.44 -40.80
N TYR A 132 -27.28 -1.10 -40.55
CA TYR A 132 -28.58 -0.46 -40.80
C TYR A 132 -29.75 -0.81 -39.87
N ILE A 133 -30.77 0.05 -39.90
CA ILE A 133 -32.01 -0.07 -39.12
C ILE A 133 -32.82 -1.30 -39.54
N GLY A 134 -33.36 -2.01 -38.55
CA GLY A 134 -34.04 -3.31 -38.74
C GLY A 134 -33.11 -4.52 -38.60
N GLY A 135 -31.79 -4.29 -38.53
CA GLY A 135 -30.76 -5.32 -38.43
C GLY A 135 -30.24 -5.74 -39.82
N GLY A 136 -28.93 -5.98 -39.91
CA GLY A 136 -28.24 -6.28 -41.17
C GLY A 136 -27.48 -5.09 -41.76
N THR A 137 -26.84 -5.34 -42.90
CA THR A 137 -25.93 -4.41 -43.58
C THR A 137 -26.60 -3.66 -44.73
N THR A 138 -26.03 -2.51 -45.09
CA THR A 138 -26.30 -1.82 -46.36
C THR A 138 -25.04 -1.10 -46.85
N GLU A 139 -24.97 -0.89 -48.16
CA GLU A 139 -23.93 -0.10 -48.82
C GLU A 139 -24.40 1.36 -48.95
N LEU A 140 -23.52 2.32 -48.65
CA LEU A 140 -23.78 3.77 -48.75
C LEU A 140 -22.54 4.55 -49.21
N ASP A 141 -22.80 5.69 -49.86
CA ASP A 141 -21.80 6.66 -50.30
C ASP A 141 -21.86 7.95 -49.47
N GLY A 142 -20.71 8.53 -49.15
CA GLY A 142 -20.61 9.89 -48.61
C GLY A 142 -19.33 10.16 -47.80
N THR A 143 -19.00 11.44 -47.67
CA THR A 143 -18.01 11.90 -46.67
C THR A 143 -18.46 11.56 -45.24
N SER A 144 -19.77 11.47 -45.04
CA SER A 144 -20.45 10.88 -43.88
C SER A 144 -19.98 9.47 -43.49
N MET A 145 -19.51 8.65 -44.46
CA MET A 145 -18.99 7.29 -44.25
C MET A 145 -17.46 7.27 -44.12
N ALA A 146 -16.75 8.24 -44.70
CA ALA A 146 -15.32 8.43 -44.51
C ALA A 146 -14.98 8.89 -43.07
N THR A 147 -15.80 9.79 -42.52
CA THR A 147 -15.60 10.37 -41.17
C THR A 147 -15.44 9.34 -40.03
N PRO A 148 -16.34 8.34 -39.86
CA PRO A 148 -16.22 7.36 -38.78
C PRO A 148 -14.96 6.48 -38.88
N HIS A 149 -14.43 6.22 -40.08
CA HIS A 149 -13.15 5.51 -40.23
C HIS A 149 -11.99 6.29 -39.60
N VAL A 150 -11.94 7.62 -39.80
CA VAL A 150 -10.95 8.50 -39.16
C VAL A 150 -11.15 8.52 -37.65
N ALA A 151 -12.40 8.64 -37.19
CA ALA A 151 -12.69 8.63 -35.75
C ALA A 151 -12.28 7.32 -35.05
N GLY A 152 -12.47 6.17 -35.71
CA GLY A 152 -11.97 4.87 -35.25
C GLY A 152 -10.45 4.80 -35.18
N ALA A 153 -9.75 5.33 -36.20
CA ALA A 153 -8.30 5.40 -36.21
C ALA A 153 -7.74 6.25 -35.04
N PHE A 154 -8.38 7.38 -34.73
CA PHE A 154 -8.01 8.20 -33.57
C PHE A 154 -8.15 7.44 -32.24
N LEU A 155 -9.24 6.68 -32.05
CA LEU A 155 -9.46 5.87 -30.85
C LEU A 155 -8.42 4.76 -30.68
N LEU A 156 -8.00 4.12 -31.78
CA LEU A 156 -7.03 3.02 -31.77
C LEU A 156 -5.61 3.52 -31.47
N ILE A 157 -5.18 4.61 -32.12
CA ILE A 157 -3.89 5.29 -31.83
C ILE A 157 -3.81 5.73 -30.37
N ARG A 158 -4.89 6.33 -29.83
CA ARG A 158 -4.93 6.76 -28.42
C ARG A 158 -4.85 5.57 -27.45
N ASN A 159 -5.58 4.48 -27.73
CA ASN A 159 -5.57 3.31 -26.85
C ASN A 159 -4.24 2.57 -26.88
N PHE A 160 -3.53 2.55 -28.01
CA PHE A 160 -2.21 1.93 -28.13
C PHE A 160 -1.22 2.49 -27.10
N LYS A 161 -0.89 3.80 -27.16
CA LYS A 161 0.00 4.44 -26.19
C LYS A 161 -0.52 4.39 -24.74
N ARG A 162 -1.84 4.45 -24.54
CA ARG A 162 -2.45 4.33 -23.20
C ARG A 162 -2.26 2.95 -22.57
N LEU A 163 -2.23 1.88 -23.37
CA LEU A 163 -2.02 0.51 -22.89
C LEU A 163 -0.53 0.15 -22.77
N GLU A 164 0.31 0.67 -23.67
CA GLU A 164 1.76 0.45 -23.70
C GLU A 164 2.49 1.08 -22.51
N ASN A 165 2.30 2.39 -22.26
CA ASN A 165 3.04 3.11 -21.22
C ASN A 165 2.20 4.14 -20.44
N GLY A 166 0.87 4.12 -20.61
CA GLY A 166 -0.06 5.05 -19.95
C GLY A 166 -0.21 6.42 -20.65
N THR A 167 0.57 6.71 -21.69
CA THR A 167 0.54 8.02 -22.38
C THR A 167 -0.78 8.23 -23.12
N ILE A 168 -1.40 9.40 -22.91
CA ILE A 168 -2.56 9.86 -23.69
C ILE A 168 -2.06 10.86 -24.74
N LEU A 169 -2.13 10.47 -26.01
CA LEU A 169 -1.85 11.39 -27.13
C LEU A 169 -2.99 12.41 -27.29
N THR A 170 -2.61 13.67 -27.46
CA THR A 170 -3.54 14.78 -27.73
C THR A 170 -4.17 14.67 -29.12
N PRO A 171 -5.37 15.25 -29.35
CA PRO A 171 -6.02 15.22 -30.67
C PRO A 171 -5.10 15.64 -31.82
N LYS A 172 -4.31 16.71 -31.65
CA LYS A 172 -3.44 17.22 -32.71
C LYS A 172 -2.21 16.35 -32.98
N GLN A 173 -1.69 15.65 -31.98
CA GLN A 173 -0.64 14.64 -32.20
C GLN A 173 -1.17 13.50 -33.08
N ILE A 174 -2.36 12.99 -32.76
CA ILE A 174 -3.00 11.89 -33.48
C ILE A 174 -3.31 12.28 -34.94
N GLU A 175 -3.85 13.48 -35.15
CA GLU A 175 -4.08 14.04 -36.48
C GLU A 175 -2.76 14.15 -37.29
N ASN A 176 -1.69 14.67 -36.67
CA ASN A 176 -0.39 14.81 -37.31
C ASN A 176 0.23 13.45 -37.69
N ILE A 177 0.07 12.43 -36.84
CA ILE A 177 0.51 11.05 -37.14
C ILE A 177 -0.24 10.54 -38.37
N LEU A 178 -1.57 10.63 -38.39
CA LEU A 178 -2.40 10.18 -39.52
C LEU A 178 -2.11 10.92 -40.83
N LYS A 179 -1.78 12.23 -40.75
CA LYS A 179 -1.31 13.02 -41.88
C LYS A 179 0.07 12.60 -42.38
N ALA A 180 0.99 12.26 -41.49
CA ALA A 180 2.36 11.88 -41.83
C ALA A 180 2.49 10.46 -42.40
N THR A 181 1.64 9.52 -41.97
CA THR A 181 1.74 8.10 -42.35
C THR A 181 0.71 7.65 -43.39
N GLY A 182 -0.32 8.45 -43.65
CA GLY A 182 -1.35 8.17 -44.65
C GLY A 182 -0.84 8.13 -46.09
N ILE A 183 -1.59 7.45 -46.97
CA ILE A 183 -1.30 7.42 -48.41
C ILE A 183 -1.68 8.78 -49.01
N ASN A 184 -0.71 9.49 -49.56
CA ASN A 184 -0.92 10.82 -50.13
C ASN A 184 -1.60 10.74 -51.51
N LEU A 185 -2.80 11.32 -51.64
CA LEU A 185 -3.64 11.29 -52.84
C LEU A 185 -3.95 12.71 -53.35
N THR A 186 -3.95 12.88 -54.67
CA THR A 186 -4.29 14.16 -55.32
C THR A 186 -5.76 14.23 -55.71
N ASP A 187 -6.47 15.30 -55.34
CA ASP A 187 -7.78 15.62 -55.91
C ASP A 187 -7.60 16.25 -57.30
N SER A 188 -8.04 15.53 -58.34
CA SER A 188 -7.88 15.95 -59.74
C SER A 188 -8.65 17.22 -60.12
N ARG A 189 -9.60 17.69 -59.29
CA ARG A 189 -10.39 18.91 -59.55
C ARG A 189 -9.66 20.20 -59.19
N ASN A 190 -8.72 20.15 -58.25
CA ASN A 190 -8.03 21.33 -57.72
C ASN A 190 -6.50 21.15 -57.54
N SER A 191 -5.96 19.96 -57.79
CA SER A 191 -4.54 19.59 -57.62
C SER A 191 -4.02 19.67 -56.17
N LEU A 192 -4.91 19.69 -55.18
CA LEU A 192 -4.54 19.58 -53.77
C LEU A 192 -4.23 18.12 -53.40
N ASN A 193 -3.40 17.93 -52.38
CA ASN A 193 -2.87 16.64 -51.94
C ASN A 193 -3.23 16.40 -50.48
N PHE A 194 -3.81 15.24 -50.17
CA PHE A 194 -4.32 14.90 -48.85
C PHE A 194 -3.98 13.46 -48.47
N SER A 195 -3.76 13.20 -47.17
CA SER A 195 -3.39 11.87 -46.68
C SER A 195 -4.63 11.02 -46.39
N ARG A 196 -4.76 9.87 -47.06
CA ARG A 196 -5.72 8.82 -46.74
C ARG A 196 -5.19 7.96 -45.60
N ILE A 197 -5.92 7.89 -44.49
CA ILE A 197 -5.46 7.31 -43.22
C ILE A 197 -4.83 5.90 -43.35
N ASN A 198 -3.62 5.70 -42.83
CA ASN A 198 -2.97 4.38 -42.79
C ASN A 198 -2.69 3.98 -41.33
N LEU A 199 -3.61 3.23 -40.74
CA LEU A 199 -3.53 2.91 -39.31
C LEU A 199 -2.34 1.99 -38.95
N SER A 200 -1.91 1.09 -39.84
CA SER A 200 -0.75 0.23 -39.57
C SER A 200 0.52 1.08 -39.43
N ALA A 201 0.84 1.86 -40.46
CA ALA A 201 1.98 2.77 -40.43
C ALA A 201 1.87 3.85 -39.33
N ALA A 202 0.65 4.27 -38.97
CA ALA A 202 0.43 5.17 -37.83
C ALA A 202 0.84 4.54 -36.50
N LEU A 203 0.45 3.29 -36.22
CA LEU A 203 0.82 2.57 -35.00
C LEU A 203 2.32 2.21 -34.99
N GLU A 204 2.86 1.72 -36.11
CA GLU A 204 4.29 1.44 -36.30
C GLU A 204 5.16 2.69 -36.06
N SER A 205 4.66 3.89 -36.40
CA SER A 205 5.39 5.16 -36.20
C SER A 205 5.45 5.66 -34.75
N ILE A 206 4.73 5.02 -33.82
CA ILE A 206 4.61 5.41 -32.41
C ILE A 206 4.86 4.27 -31.43
N ASP A 207 5.50 3.18 -31.85
CA ASP A 207 5.88 2.08 -30.97
C ASP A 207 7.13 2.45 -30.14
N ASP A 208 7.17 2.10 -28.85
CA ASP A 208 8.36 2.28 -28.00
C ASP A 208 9.42 1.17 -28.27
N ILE A 209 10.61 1.29 -27.67
CA ILE A 209 11.60 0.19 -27.64
C ILE A 209 11.41 -0.69 -26.39
N PRO A 210 11.56 -2.03 -26.52
CA PRO A 210 11.52 -2.95 -25.38
C PRO A 210 12.49 -2.57 -24.25
N ARG A 211 11.96 -2.43 -23.05
CA ARG A 211 12.76 -2.16 -21.85
C ARG A 211 13.10 -3.48 -21.17
N ILE A 212 14.38 -3.70 -20.85
CA ILE A 212 14.88 -4.94 -20.24
C ILE A 212 15.20 -4.70 -18.76
N THR A 213 14.63 -5.53 -17.89
CA THR A 213 14.88 -5.56 -16.45
C THR A 213 15.50 -6.91 -16.06
N PHE A 214 16.62 -6.91 -15.35
CA PHE A 214 17.21 -8.14 -14.83
C PHE A 214 16.48 -8.59 -13.56
N VAL A 215 16.09 -9.86 -13.52
CA VAL A 215 15.50 -10.48 -12.31
C VAL A 215 16.57 -10.59 -11.21
N GLU A 216 16.17 -10.51 -9.94
CA GLU A 216 17.09 -10.72 -8.82
C GLU A 216 17.77 -12.10 -8.89
N GLY A 217 18.99 -12.19 -8.35
CA GLY A 217 19.82 -13.40 -8.43
C GLY A 217 20.76 -13.45 -9.64
N ASN A 218 20.60 -12.59 -10.66
CA ASN A 218 21.60 -12.38 -11.73
C ASN A 218 22.88 -11.64 -11.23
N ALA A 219 23.31 -11.88 -9.99
CA ALA A 219 24.26 -11.04 -9.26
C ALA A 219 25.61 -10.86 -10.00
N THR A 220 26.04 -9.61 -10.19
CA THR A 220 27.39 -9.25 -10.61
C THR A 220 28.40 -9.83 -9.62
N GLY A 221 29.25 -10.75 -10.07
CA GLY A 221 30.16 -11.48 -9.18
C GLY A 221 30.81 -12.68 -9.85
N ASN A 222 31.72 -13.33 -9.12
CA ASN A 222 32.50 -14.46 -9.63
C ASN A 222 31.66 -15.75 -9.62
N THR A 223 31.76 -16.56 -10.68
CA THR A 223 31.17 -17.91 -10.73
C THR A 223 32.26 -18.98 -10.71
N SER A 224 32.11 -19.98 -9.84
CA SER A 224 33.02 -21.14 -9.72
C SER A 224 32.71 -22.26 -10.71
N ILE A 225 31.85 -21.98 -11.71
CA ILE A 225 31.34 -22.93 -12.70
C ILE A 225 31.51 -22.29 -14.08
N SER A 226 31.81 -23.07 -15.12
CA SER A 226 31.90 -22.63 -16.53
C SER A 226 30.55 -22.28 -17.17
N SER A 227 29.58 -21.82 -16.36
CA SER A 227 28.24 -21.43 -16.78
C SER A 227 27.71 -20.22 -16.01
N ARG A 228 26.82 -19.48 -16.65
CA ARG A 228 26.20 -18.27 -16.13
C ARG A 228 24.73 -18.19 -16.57
N PHE A 229 23.81 -18.25 -15.60
CA PHE A 229 22.39 -18.01 -15.85
C PHE A 229 22.12 -16.52 -16.05
N VAL A 230 21.19 -16.21 -16.93
CA VAL A 230 20.69 -14.87 -17.27
C VAL A 230 19.16 -14.96 -17.34
N ASN A 231 18.46 -14.12 -16.60
CA ASN A 231 16.99 -14.11 -16.55
C ASN A 231 16.45 -12.67 -16.57
N ILE A 232 15.58 -12.33 -17.52
CA ILE A 232 15.04 -10.98 -17.70
C ILE A 232 13.51 -10.96 -17.73
N THR A 233 12.96 -9.83 -17.30
CA THR A 233 11.61 -9.38 -17.67
C THR A 233 11.71 -8.24 -18.69
N THR A 234 10.68 -8.07 -19.52
CA THR A 234 10.54 -6.93 -20.44
C THR A 234 9.28 -6.10 -20.20
N SER A 235 9.21 -4.91 -20.81
CA SER A 235 8.00 -4.06 -20.83
C SER A 235 6.82 -4.69 -21.59
N GLU A 236 7.11 -5.67 -22.46
CA GLU A 236 6.16 -6.17 -23.45
C GLU A 236 6.54 -7.58 -23.96
N PRO A 237 5.62 -8.29 -24.65
CA PRO A 237 5.90 -9.57 -25.29
C PRO A 237 6.84 -9.44 -26.50
N LEU A 238 7.96 -10.18 -26.48
CA LEU A 238 8.95 -10.12 -27.55
C LEU A 238 8.68 -11.12 -28.69
N HIS A 239 8.99 -10.71 -29.92
CA HIS A 239 9.15 -11.61 -31.07
C HIS A 239 10.47 -12.40 -31.00
N ARG A 240 11.53 -11.79 -30.45
CA ARG A 240 12.85 -12.40 -30.34
C ARG A 240 13.65 -11.83 -29.18
N SER A 241 14.43 -12.67 -28.52
CA SER A 241 15.43 -12.23 -27.54
C SER A 241 16.71 -13.06 -27.67
N TYR A 242 17.86 -12.45 -27.47
CA TYR A 242 19.16 -13.12 -27.44
C TYR A 242 20.16 -12.46 -26.48
N VAL A 243 21.05 -13.27 -25.92
CA VAL A 243 22.22 -12.80 -25.17
C VAL A 243 23.42 -12.76 -26.11
N GLU A 244 24.05 -11.60 -26.26
CA GLU A 244 25.37 -11.44 -26.89
C GLU A 244 26.45 -11.57 -25.80
N VAL A 245 27.42 -12.47 -25.99
CA VAL A 245 28.50 -12.76 -25.04
C VAL A 245 29.85 -12.36 -25.63
N ASP A 246 30.66 -11.65 -24.83
CA ASP A 246 31.99 -11.13 -25.16
C ASP A 246 32.07 -10.39 -26.52
N SER A 247 30.98 -9.75 -26.92
CA SER A 247 30.80 -9.11 -28.25
C SER A 247 31.14 -10.01 -29.45
N THR A 248 30.88 -11.31 -29.35
CA THR A 248 31.21 -12.29 -30.42
C THR A 248 30.17 -13.35 -30.69
N THR A 249 29.38 -13.77 -29.69
CA THR A 249 28.50 -14.95 -29.82
C THR A 249 27.10 -14.67 -29.30
N ASN A 250 26.09 -14.88 -30.14
CA ASN A 250 24.69 -14.59 -29.82
C ASN A 250 23.90 -15.89 -29.57
N TYR A 251 23.19 -15.94 -28.44
CA TYR A 251 22.42 -17.10 -28.00
C TYR A 251 20.95 -16.72 -27.80
N THR A 252 20.03 -17.31 -28.57
CA THR A 252 18.58 -17.09 -28.42
C THR A 252 18.10 -17.50 -27.03
N MET A 253 17.35 -16.62 -26.37
CA MET A 253 16.77 -16.89 -25.05
C MET A 253 15.50 -17.73 -25.15
N SER A 254 15.23 -18.53 -24.13
CA SER A 254 13.99 -19.29 -23.96
C SER A 254 13.02 -18.52 -23.08
N GLY A 255 11.75 -18.42 -23.45
CA GLY A 255 10.78 -17.62 -22.69
C GLY A 255 9.41 -17.52 -23.36
N SER A 256 8.52 -16.73 -22.74
CA SER A 256 7.18 -16.43 -23.24
C SER A 256 6.57 -15.20 -22.56
N SER A 257 5.73 -14.45 -23.28
CA SER A 257 5.26 -13.10 -22.87
C SER A 257 6.46 -12.22 -22.54
N GLU A 258 6.52 -11.59 -21.36
CA GLU A 258 7.63 -10.72 -20.96
C GLU A 258 8.83 -11.45 -20.30
N ASN A 259 8.81 -12.78 -20.10
CA ASN A 259 9.83 -13.47 -19.28
C ASN A 259 10.76 -14.33 -20.16
N PHE A 260 12.08 -14.07 -20.11
CA PHE A 260 13.08 -14.79 -20.92
C PHE A 260 14.37 -15.11 -20.14
N TYR A 261 14.88 -16.33 -20.33
CA TYR A 261 16.12 -16.81 -19.69
C TYR A 261 17.06 -17.53 -20.66
N TYR A 262 18.35 -17.55 -20.30
CA TYR A 262 19.36 -18.38 -20.95
C TYR A 262 20.42 -18.82 -19.94
N ASN A 263 21.01 -20.00 -20.15
CA ASN A 263 22.19 -20.44 -19.40
C ASN A 263 23.39 -20.47 -20.34
N ILE A 264 24.27 -19.48 -20.21
CA ILE A 264 25.55 -19.46 -20.94
C ILE A 264 26.39 -20.61 -20.39
N THR A 265 26.99 -21.44 -21.25
CA THR A 265 27.78 -22.61 -20.83
C THR A 265 29.04 -22.78 -21.67
N GLY A 266 30.11 -23.34 -21.08
CA GLY A 266 31.38 -23.59 -21.75
C GLY A 266 32.38 -22.43 -21.64
N LEU A 267 32.15 -21.51 -20.71
CA LEU A 267 32.99 -20.33 -20.49
C LEU A 267 34.38 -20.73 -19.95
N SER A 268 35.41 -20.04 -20.44
CA SER A 268 36.80 -20.18 -19.99
C SER A 268 37.01 -19.58 -18.60
N VAL A 269 38.12 -19.92 -17.92
CA VAL A 269 38.56 -19.17 -16.72
C VAL A 269 39.08 -17.81 -17.17
N GLY A 270 38.47 -16.73 -16.68
CA GLY A 270 38.77 -15.37 -17.11
C GLY A 270 37.63 -14.38 -16.83
N SER A 271 37.86 -13.12 -17.21
CA SER A 271 36.80 -12.10 -17.23
C SER A 271 35.95 -12.27 -18.48
N HIS A 272 34.63 -12.19 -18.32
CA HIS A 272 33.65 -12.31 -19.39
C HIS A 272 32.58 -11.21 -19.25
N ASN A 273 31.89 -10.87 -20.33
CA ASN A 273 30.75 -9.95 -20.30
C ASN A 273 29.60 -10.42 -21.20
N PHE A 274 28.41 -9.87 -20.97
CA PHE A 274 27.26 -10.06 -21.85
C PHE A 274 26.33 -8.84 -21.91
N THR A 275 25.58 -8.75 -23.00
CA THR A 275 24.46 -7.83 -23.21
C THR A 275 23.24 -8.65 -23.63
N VAL A 276 22.04 -8.23 -23.23
CA VAL A 276 20.78 -8.85 -23.67
C VAL A 276 20.07 -7.93 -24.64
N HIS A 277 19.52 -8.51 -25.70
CA HIS A 277 18.80 -7.81 -26.76
C HIS A 277 17.37 -8.33 -26.84
N ALA A 278 16.42 -7.41 -26.89
CA ALA A 278 14.99 -7.67 -26.94
C ALA A 278 14.39 -7.02 -28.18
N VAL A 279 13.62 -7.79 -28.97
CA VAL A 279 13.02 -7.37 -30.24
C VAL A 279 11.53 -7.70 -30.18
N ASP A 280 10.70 -6.67 -30.26
CA ASP A 280 9.24 -6.69 -30.35
C ASP A 280 8.72 -7.17 -31.72
N SER A 281 7.40 -7.05 -31.92
CA SER A 281 6.72 -7.47 -33.14
C SER A 281 6.82 -6.50 -34.33
N THR A 282 7.16 -5.22 -34.11
CA THR A 282 7.40 -4.22 -35.19
C THR A 282 8.88 -4.16 -35.60
N ASN A 283 9.75 -4.86 -34.86
CA ASN A 283 11.20 -4.96 -35.02
C ASN A 283 11.95 -3.69 -34.55
N ASN A 284 11.48 -3.03 -33.48
CA ASN A 284 12.37 -2.17 -32.69
C ASN A 284 13.34 -3.05 -31.87
N THR A 285 14.32 -2.46 -31.18
CA THR A 285 15.31 -3.24 -30.43
C THR A 285 15.76 -2.54 -29.16
N GLY A 286 15.43 -3.14 -28.02
CA GLY A 286 15.93 -2.81 -26.70
C GLY A 286 17.23 -3.54 -26.38
N ASN A 287 18.16 -2.86 -25.71
CA ASN A 287 19.44 -3.42 -25.27
C ASN A 287 19.61 -3.22 -23.77
N SER A 288 20.15 -4.23 -23.06
CA SER A 288 20.49 -4.08 -21.64
C SER A 288 21.75 -3.23 -21.44
N SER A 289 22.02 -2.86 -20.19
CA SER A 289 23.38 -2.50 -19.78
C SER A 289 24.32 -3.69 -19.95
N LEU A 290 25.62 -3.42 -20.16
CA LEU A 290 26.67 -4.43 -20.23
C LEU A 290 26.91 -5.04 -18.83
N VAL A 291 26.82 -6.36 -18.71
CA VAL A 291 27.05 -7.09 -17.45
C VAL A 291 28.39 -7.82 -17.49
N SER A 292 29.32 -7.41 -16.64
CA SER A 292 30.65 -8.05 -16.51
C SER A 292 30.71 -9.02 -15.32
N PHE A 293 31.41 -10.13 -15.50
CA PHE A 293 31.62 -11.16 -14.48
C PHE A 293 32.97 -11.87 -14.68
N THR A 294 33.34 -12.78 -13.76
CA THR A 294 34.57 -13.58 -13.88
C THR A 294 34.29 -15.03 -13.53
N VAL A 295 34.82 -15.94 -14.35
CA VAL A 295 34.77 -17.39 -14.13
C VAL A 295 36.05 -17.79 -13.40
N THR A 296 35.93 -18.36 -12.21
CA THR A 296 37.05 -18.85 -11.40
C THR A 296 37.34 -20.34 -11.66
N PRO A 297 38.57 -20.81 -11.42
CA PRO A 297 38.90 -22.22 -11.59
C PRO A 297 38.16 -23.09 -10.55
N ALA A 298 37.69 -24.26 -11.00
CA ALA A 298 37.15 -25.28 -10.11
C ALA A 298 38.18 -25.71 -9.05
N ALA A 299 37.71 -26.00 -7.83
CA ALA A 299 38.54 -26.43 -6.72
C ALA A 299 38.75 -27.96 -6.68
N PRO A 300 39.92 -28.46 -6.24
CA PRO A 300 40.16 -29.89 -6.07
C PRO A 300 39.21 -30.53 -5.04
N GLY A 301 38.59 -31.66 -5.40
CA GLY A 301 37.82 -32.48 -4.45
C GLY A 301 38.74 -33.28 -3.51
N ILE A 302 38.43 -33.27 -2.21
CA ILE A 302 39.18 -33.97 -1.15
C ILE A 302 38.21 -34.78 -0.29
N THR A 303 38.53 -36.04 -0.03
CA THR A 303 37.82 -36.92 0.91
C THR A 303 38.80 -37.42 1.96
N LEU A 304 38.41 -37.35 3.24
CA LEU A 304 39.16 -37.93 4.34
C LEU A 304 38.65 -39.35 4.62
N ASN A 305 39.57 -40.32 4.64
CA ASN A 305 39.26 -41.73 4.86
C ASN A 305 39.61 -42.17 6.30
N TYR A 306 40.66 -41.57 6.88
CA TYR A 306 41.08 -41.77 8.26
C TYR A 306 41.92 -40.57 8.74
N PRO A 307 41.84 -40.13 10.01
CA PRO A 307 40.87 -40.55 11.02
C PRO A 307 39.44 -40.26 10.56
N THR A 308 38.46 -40.93 11.17
CA THR A 308 37.03 -40.68 10.94
C THR A 308 36.47 -39.76 12.02
N GLU A 309 35.33 -39.12 11.75
CA GLU A 309 34.67 -38.27 12.74
C GLU A 309 34.40 -39.05 14.04
N SER A 310 34.66 -38.42 15.19
CA SER A 310 34.51 -38.96 16.55
C SER A 310 35.33 -40.22 16.87
N LEU A 311 36.35 -40.56 16.07
CA LEU A 311 37.30 -41.64 16.38
C LEU A 311 38.05 -41.37 17.70
N VAL A 312 38.23 -42.39 18.55
CA VAL A 312 39.06 -42.30 19.76
C VAL A 312 40.32 -43.17 19.61
N VAL A 313 41.51 -42.58 19.83
CA VAL A 313 42.81 -43.29 19.73
C VAL A 313 43.65 -43.14 20.99
N ASN A 314 44.39 -44.19 21.38
CA ASN A 314 45.27 -44.20 22.56
C ASN A 314 46.72 -43.79 22.23
N SER A 315 46.91 -42.94 21.20
CA SER A 315 48.23 -42.61 20.65
C SER A 315 48.30 -41.14 20.23
N PHE A 316 49.41 -40.48 20.58
CA PHE A 316 49.73 -39.12 20.13
C PHE A 316 50.12 -39.05 18.65
N THR A 317 50.47 -40.18 18.02
CA THR A 317 50.69 -40.27 16.57
C THR A 317 49.50 -40.96 15.93
N VAL A 318 48.89 -40.28 14.96
CA VAL A 318 47.64 -40.69 14.30
C VAL A 318 47.87 -40.70 12.80
N GLU A 319 47.43 -41.76 12.14
CA GLU A 319 47.53 -41.88 10.69
C GLU A 319 46.49 -40.97 10.00
N LEU A 320 46.92 -40.27 8.96
CA LEU A 320 46.08 -39.54 8.01
C LEU A 320 46.05 -40.33 6.70
N ASN A 321 44.85 -40.69 6.25
CA ASN A 321 44.54 -41.28 4.96
C ASN A 321 43.51 -40.39 4.24
N TYR A 322 43.83 -39.93 3.03
CA TYR A 322 42.94 -39.10 2.23
C TYR A 322 43.01 -39.44 0.74
N THR A 323 41.86 -39.30 0.09
CA THR A 323 41.66 -39.43 -1.36
C THR A 323 41.47 -38.04 -1.96
N LEU A 324 42.07 -37.82 -3.12
CA LEU A 324 41.88 -36.62 -3.93
C LEU A 324 41.89 -37.04 -5.40
N ASN A 325 41.10 -36.37 -6.24
CA ASN A 325 41.07 -36.63 -7.67
C ASN A 325 41.15 -35.30 -8.44
N GLU A 326 42.38 -34.91 -8.79
CA GLU A 326 42.70 -33.65 -9.46
C GLU A 326 43.86 -33.92 -10.43
N THR A 327 43.66 -33.60 -11.72
CA THR A 327 44.66 -33.85 -12.76
C THR A 327 45.74 -32.77 -12.82
N ASN A 328 45.47 -31.58 -12.27
CA ASN A 328 46.34 -30.40 -12.31
C ASN A 328 46.85 -30.00 -10.91
N LEU A 329 47.13 -30.97 -10.03
CA LEU A 329 47.49 -30.69 -8.63
C LEU A 329 48.81 -29.89 -8.52
N ASN A 330 48.79 -28.81 -7.73
CA ASN A 330 49.95 -27.96 -7.45
C ASN A 330 50.57 -28.34 -6.10
N ARG A 331 49.82 -28.22 -5.00
CA ARG A 331 50.29 -28.57 -3.65
C ARG A 331 49.17 -29.11 -2.77
N THR A 332 49.54 -30.00 -1.85
CA THR A 332 48.71 -30.38 -0.69
C THR A 332 49.40 -30.01 0.62
N TRP A 333 48.60 -29.66 1.63
CA TRP A 333 49.08 -29.38 2.99
C TRP A 333 47.99 -29.71 4.01
N TYR A 334 48.37 -29.83 5.28
CA TYR A 334 47.44 -29.94 6.40
C TYR A 334 47.71 -28.88 7.48
N THR A 335 46.72 -28.69 8.36
CA THR A 335 46.83 -27.94 9.62
C THR A 335 46.24 -28.73 10.77
N LYS A 336 46.66 -28.43 12.01
CA LYS A 336 46.20 -29.09 13.25
C LYS A 336 45.56 -28.06 14.18
N ASN A 337 44.38 -28.35 14.71
CA ASN A 337 43.68 -27.57 15.73
C ASN A 337 43.68 -26.06 15.39
N SER A 338 43.22 -25.72 14.17
CA SER A 338 43.14 -24.36 13.63
C SER A 338 44.46 -23.54 13.56
N ASN A 339 45.63 -24.14 13.77
CA ASN A 339 46.91 -23.44 13.59
C ASN A 339 47.14 -23.00 12.14
N ALA A 340 47.63 -21.77 11.95
CA ALA A 340 47.99 -21.23 10.63
C ALA A 340 49.20 -21.93 9.97
N THR A 341 49.92 -22.79 10.70
CA THR A 341 51.10 -23.51 10.22
C THR A 341 50.74 -24.59 9.18
N LYS A 342 50.82 -24.23 7.90
CA LYS A 342 50.58 -25.14 6.76
C LYS A 342 51.75 -26.13 6.59
N ILE A 343 51.54 -27.40 6.95
CA ILE A 343 52.55 -28.46 6.82
C ILE A 343 52.32 -29.21 5.50
N SER A 344 53.34 -29.27 4.63
CA SER A 344 53.23 -29.97 3.34
C SER A 344 52.95 -31.47 3.52
N LEU A 345 52.11 -32.02 2.65
CA LEU A 345 51.97 -33.46 2.46
C LEU A 345 52.87 -33.92 1.31
N THR A 346 53.42 -35.12 1.40
CA THR A 346 54.33 -35.69 0.39
C THR A 346 53.64 -36.81 -0.38
N GLY A 347 53.50 -36.63 -1.70
CA GLY A 347 52.99 -37.65 -2.62
C GLY A 347 51.95 -37.07 -3.58
N SER A 348 52.10 -37.38 -4.87
CA SER A 348 51.24 -36.88 -5.95
C SER A 348 50.06 -37.80 -6.21
N ASN A 349 48.83 -37.28 -6.00
CA ASN A 349 47.54 -37.87 -6.35
C ASN A 349 47.18 -39.24 -5.71
N GLY A 350 46.60 -39.16 -4.51
CA GLY A 350 45.73 -40.20 -3.93
C GLY A 350 46.41 -41.19 -2.98
N ASN A 351 45.72 -41.54 -1.89
CA ASN A 351 46.12 -42.55 -0.90
C ASN A 351 47.52 -42.35 -0.29
N ASN A 352 47.82 -41.10 0.10
CA ASN A 352 48.96 -40.85 1.00
C ASN A 352 48.57 -41.26 2.43
N LEU A 353 49.38 -42.13 3.04
CA LEU A 353 49.34 -42.45 4.46
C LEU A 353 50.43 -41.65 5.17
N GLN A 354 50.06 -40.84 6.17
CA GLN A 354 50.99 -39.97 6.90
C GLN A 354 50.79 -40.05 8.41
N ASN A 355 51.87 -40.26 9.16
CA ASN A 355 51.84 -40.32 10.61
C ASN A 355 51.93 -38.92 11.21
N ILE A 356 50.79 -38.39 11.63
CA ILE A 356 50.64 -37.04 12.18
C ILE A 356 50.80 -37.10 13.70
N THR A 357 51.90 -36.58 14.23
CA THR A 357 52.10 -36.47 15.69
C THR A 357 51.46 -35.19 16.25
N PHE A 358 50.66 -35.37 17.29
CA PHE A 358 50.03 -34.34 18.12
C PHE A 358 50.78 -34.24 19.46
N THR A 359 50.59 -33.14 20.18
CA THR A 359 51.34 -32.82 21.41
C THR A 359 50.46 -32.71 22.66
N LYS A 360 49.16 -32.99 22.53
CA LYS A 360 48.15 -32.93 23.60
C LYS A 360 47.12 -34.06 23.43
N ALA A 361 46.48 -34.44 24.53
CA ALA A 361 45.33 -35.33 24.53
C ALA A 361 44.02 -34.57 24.24
N GLY A 362 42.87 -35.27 24.28
CA GLY A 362 41.53 -34.70 24.05
C GLY A 362 41.19 -34.51 22.58
N ARG A 363 40.18 -33.67 22.31
CA ARG A 363 39.66 -33.34 20.96
C ARG A 363 40.73 -32.70 20.06
N GLN A 364 40.89 -33.25 18.87
CA GLN A 364 41.77 -32.77 17.80
C GLN A 364 40.96 -32.48 16.53
N VAL A 365 41.38 -31.50 15.75
CA VAL A 365 40.84 -31.21 14.41
C VAL A 365 41.98 -31.25 13.40
N LEU A 366 41.80 -32.03 12.33
CA LEU A 366 42.78 -32.17 11.25
C LEU A 366 42.14 -31.70 9.93
N SER A 367 42.69 -30.64 9.35
CA SER A 367 42.21 -30.06 8.09
C SER A 367 43.24 -30.29 6.99
N VAL A 368 42.81 -30.89 5.87
CA VAL A 368 43.62 -31.13 4.68
C VAL A 368 43.16 -30.21 3.55
N PHE A 369 44.13 -29.68 2.81
CA PHE A 369 43.93 -28.74 1.72
C PHE A 369 44.68 -29.16 0.47
N ALA A 370 44.14 -28.79 -0.68
CA ALA A 370 44.75 -28.98 -1.99
C ALA A 370 44.52 -27.73 -2.84
N ASN A 371 45.50 -27.34 -3.65
CA ASN A 371 45.29 -26.39 -4.74
C ASN A 371 45.75 -26.96 -6.07
N ASN A 372 45.11 -26.56 -7.16
CA ASN A 372 45.55 -26.87 -8.52
C ASN A 372 46.40 -25.75 -9.12
N THR A 373 47.05 -26.03 -10.26
CA THR A 373 47.91 -25.05 -10.97
C THR A 373 47.13 -23.83 -11.45
N ASN A 374 45.82 -23.96 -11.61
CA ASN A 374 44.95 -22.90 -12.11
C ASN A 374 44.51 -21.93 -11.00
N GLY A 375 44.71 -22.30 -9.72
CA GLY A 375 44.47 -21.45 -8.56
C GLY A 375 43.24 -21.82 -7.71
N GLY A 376 42.46 -22.83 -8.11
CA GLY A 376 41.36 -23.35 -7.30
C GLY A 376 41.89 -24.04 -6.04
N VAL A 377 41.24 -23.82 -4.89
CA VAL A 377 41.64 -24.35 -3.58
C VAL A 377 40.47 -25.11 -2.94
N GLY A 378 40.70 -26.37 -2.59
CA GLY A 378 39.76 -27.23 -1.88
C GLY A 378 40.25 -27.58 -0.48
N SER A 379 39.32 -27.98 0.39
CA SER A 379 39.59 -28.33 1.79
C SER A 379 38.60 -29.37 2.32
N ALA A 380 39.07 -30.27 3.18
CA ALA A 380 38.25 -31.15 4.00
C ALA A 380 38.82 -31.18 5.44
N ASN A 381 37.98 -31.41 6.45
CA ASN A 381 38.37 -31.49 7.85
C ASN A 381 37.68 -32.65 8.57
N VAL A 382 38.24 -33.06 9.71
CA VAL A 382 37.72 -34.13 10.56
C VAL A 382 38.07 -33.88 12.03
N THR A 383 37.17 -34.24 12.94
CA THR A 383 37.34 -34.20 14.40
C THR A 383 37.53 -35.60 14.97
N PHE A 384 38.51 -35.78 15.86
CA PHE A 384 38.75 -37.05 16.56
C PHE A 384 39.37 -36.78 17.95
N PHE A 385 39.56 -37.82 18.76
CA PHE A 385 39.99 -37.70 20.16
C PHE A 385 41.23 -38.55 20.47
N ILE A 386 42.18 -37.99 21.24
CA ILE A 386 43.35 -38.71 21.77
C ILE A 386 43.11 -38.99 23.26
N ASN A 387 42.97 -40.27 23.62
CA ASN A 387 42.72 -40.72 24.99
C ASN A 387 44.02 -40.89 25.79
N GLN A 388 44.01 -40.40 27.04
CA GLN A 388 45.06 -40.57 28.03
C GLN A 388 44.43 -40.70 29.42
N SER A 389 45.02 -41.53 30.29
CA SER A 389 44.59 -41.62 31.69
C SER A 389 44.88 -40.33 32.46
N PHE A 390 43.83 -39.66 32.94
CA PHE A 390 43.90 -38.36 33.62
C PHE A 390 43.78 -38.51 35.14
N ASN A 391 44.64 -37.82 35.91
CA ASN A 391 44.62 -37.86 37.36
C ASN A 391 43.80 -36.71 37.95
N ILE A 392 42.58 -37.02 38.41
CA ILE A 392 41.66 -36.07 39.04
C ILE A 392 42.34 -35.38 40.21
N THR A 393 42.96 -36.14 41.12
CA THR A 393 43.51 -35.62 42.38
C THR A 393 44.60 -34.57 42.14
N GLN A 394 45.45 -34.76 41.13
CA GLN A 394 46.50 -33.82 40.73
C GLN A 394 45.91 -32.54 40.13
N TRP A 395 44.88 -32.66 39.27
CA TRP A 395 44.25 -31.50 38.62
C TRP A 395 43.37 -30.70 39.58
N THR A 396 42.56 -31.34 40.43
CA THR A 396 41.77 -30.62 41.45
C THR A 396 42.69 -29.88 42.42
N SER A 397 43.85 -30.46 42.75
CA SER A 397 44.90 -29.77 43.49
C SER A 397 45.45 -28.57 42.71
N ALA A 398 45.84 -28.76 41.45
CA ALA A 398 46.38 -27.70 40.60
C ALA A 398 45.42 -26.50 40.44
N VAL A 399 44.14 -26.76 40.19
CA VAL A 399 43.09 -25.72 40.12
C VAL A 399 42.94 -25.02 41.48
N SER A 400 42.89 -25.75 42.60
CA SER A 400 42.83 -25.13 43.94
C SER A 400 44.07 -24.29 44.30
N THR A 401 45.23 -24.54 43.69
CA THR A 401 46.43 -23.70 43.83
C THR A 401 46.53 -22.56 42.81
N ALA A 402 45.68 -22.56 41.76
CA ALA A 402 45.74 -21.58 40.68
C ALA A 402 45.01 -20.26 41.01
N SER A 403 44.11 -20.29 41.99
CA SER A 403 43.42 -19.10 42.52
C SER A 403 43.27 -19.22 44.03
N PRO A 404 43.68 -18.21 44.83
CA PRO A 404 43.61 -18.27 46.29
C PRO A 404 42.17 -18.28 46.83
N ASN A 405 41.19 -17.94 45.99
CA ASN A 405 39.79 -17.77 46.41
C ASN A 405 38.97 -19.09 46.30
N ILE A 406 39.59 -20.22 45.91
CA ILE A 406 38.92 -21.52 45.78
C ILE A 406 39.03 -22.32 47.09
N SER A 407 37.91 -22.63 47.74
CA SER A 407 37.85 -23.41 48.99
C SER A 407 37.81 -24.92 48.76
N SER A 408 37.21 -25.40 47.66
CA SER A 408 37.31 -26.81 47.24
C SER A 408 36.99 -26.99 45.76
N VAL A 409 37.70 -27.89 45.09
CA VAL A 409 37.31 -28.45 43.77
C VAL A 409 36.99 -29.93 43.96
N ARG A 410 35.85 -30.39 43.45
CA ARG A 410 35.44 -31.79 43.46
C ARG A 410 34.85 -32.18 42.11
N ILE A 411 35.23 -33.35 41.62
CA ILE A 411 34.53 -34.03 40.52
C ILE A 411 33.65 -35.11 41.15
N GLN A 412 32.38 -35.19 40.75
CA GLN A 412 31.43 -36.18 41.24
C GLN A 412 30.91 -37.07 40.12
N ASP A 413 30.63 -38.33 40.42
CA ASP A 413 29.89 -39.24 39.53
C ASP A 413 28.38 -38.86 39.47
N PRO A 414 27.59 -39.44 38.55
CA PRO A 414 26.15 -39.13 38.42
C PRO A 414 25.29 -39.52 39.64
N THR A 415 25.83 -40.28 40.60
CA THR A 415 25.16 -40.59 41.88
C THR A 415 25.56 -39.64 43.02
N GLY A 416 26.49 -38.71 42.77
CA GLY A 416 27.02 -37.77 43.75
C GLY A 416 28.20 -38.30 44.57
N GLY A 417 28.75 -39.48 44.28
CA GLY A 417 30.02 -39.91 44.85
C GLY A 417 31.16 -39.01 44.36
N THR A 418 32.19 -38.78 45.18
CA THR A 418 33.35 -37.95 44.77
C THR A 418 34.40 -38.82 44.09
N LEU A 419 34.71 -38.53 42.83
CA LEU A 419 35.71 -39.24 42.05
C LEU A 419 37.13 -38.80 42.44
N THR A 420 38.06 -39.74 42.51
CA THR A 420 39.47 -39.52 42.86
C THR A 420 40.38 -40.49 42.09
N GLY A 421 41.67 -40.15 41.95
CA GLY A 421 42.64 -40.99 41.23
C GLY A 421 42.61 -40.83 39.71
N ASN A 422 42.97 -41.88 38.97
CA ASN A 422 43.05 -41.87 37.51
C ASN A 422 41.71 -42.29 36.86
N ILE A 423 41.25 -41.54 35.87
CA ILE A 423 40.10 -41.90 35.01
C ILE A 423 40.49 -42.02 33.53
N SER A 424 39.67 -42.75 32.78
CA SER A 424 39.65 -42.80 31.31
C SER A 424 38.46 -42.02 30.76
N ALA A 425 38.55 -41.53 29.53
CA ALA A 425 37.75 -40.42 28.98
C ALA A 425 36.21 -40.60 28.85
N ASP A 426 35.63 -41.73 29.23
CA ASP A 426 34.24 -42.10 28.88
C ASP A 426 33.35 -42.28 30.14
N MET A 427 33.11 -41.18 30.84
CA MET A 427 32.16 -41.07 31.95
C MET A 427 31.53 -39.68 31.99
N ASN A 428 30.23 -39.61 32.30
CA ASN A 428 29.58 -38.36 32.70
C ASN A 428 29.96 -38.02 34.14
N PHE A 429 30.30 -36.76 34.39
CA PHE A 429 30.59 -36.27 35.74
C PHE A 429 29.97 -34.89 36.00
N THR A 430 29.91 -34.52 37.28
CA THR A 430 29.53 -33.19 37.76
C THR A 430 30.75 -32.50 38.35
N LEU A 431 31.14 -31.35 37.82
CA LEU A 431 32.22 -30.52 38.37
C LEU A 431 31.65 -29.54 39.40
N LYS A 432 32.21 -29.52 40.61
CA LYS A 432 31.90 -28.53 41.65
C LYS A 432 33.11 -27.73 42.08
N ILE A 433 32.94 -26.41 42.12
CA ILE A 433 33.92 -25.44 42.60
C ILE A 433 33.24 -24.59 43.67
N ASN A 434 33.83 -24.56 44.87
CA ASN A 434 33.39 -23.76 46.00
C ASN A 434 34.43 -22.66 46.25
N PHE A 435 33.99 -21.46 46.62
CA PHE A 435 34.88 -20.31 46.88
C PHE A 435 35.00 -19.99 48.38
N THR A 436 36.03 -19.24 48.79
CA THR A 436 36.35 -18.93 50.22
C THR A 436 35.69 -17.65 50.74
N THR A 437 35.59 -16.63 49.88
CA THR A 437 35.28 -15.23 50.21
C THR A 437 33.80 -14.94 50.18
N SER A 438 33.15 -15.38 49.11
CA SER A 438 31.77 -15.05 48.73
C SER A 438 30.78 -16.20 48.97
N GLY A 439 31.28 -17.40 49.29
CA GLY A 439 30.44 -18.60 49.52
C GLY A 439 29.86 -19.24 48.25
N ILE A 440 30.32 -18.81 47.07
CA ILE A 440 29.81 -19.24 45.76
C ILE A 440 30.02 -20.75 45.53
N ASN A 441 29.07 -21.39 44.84
CA ASN A 441 29.13 -22.80 44.43
C ASN A 441 28.75 -22.95 42.95
N LEU A 442 29.73 -23.20 42.08
CA LEU A 442 29.49 -23.58 40.69
C LEU A 442 29.28 -25.08 40.57
N THR A 443 28.27 -25.52 39.82
CA THR A 443 27.99 -26.93 39.53
C THR A 443 27.68 -27.13 38.04
N ALA A 444 28.61 -27.71 37.27
CA ALA A 444 28.39 -28.05 35.87
C ALA A 444 28.10 -29.54 35.72
N HIS A 445 27.07 -29.90 34.94
CA HIS A 445 26.47 -31.24 34.87
C HIS A 445 26.64 -31.91 33.49
N ASN A 446 26.44 -33.23 33.43
CA ASN A 446 26.53 -34.08 32.23
C ASN A 446 27.83 -33.95 31.42
N LEU A 447 28.92 -33.56 32.08
CA LEU A 447 30.22 -33.34 31.46
C LEU A 447 30.81 -34.66 30.98
N THR A 448 31.02 -34.82 29.68
CA THR A 448 31.71 -35.98 29.12
C THR A 448 33.23 -35.78 29.17
N GLY A 449 33.98 -36.84 29.50
CA GLY A 449 35.44 -36.82 29.50
C GLY A 449 36.09 -36.78 28.10
N LEU A 450 35.27 -36.87 27.03
CA LEU A 450 35.70 -36.83 25.64
C LEU A 450 35.99 -35.38 25.19
N ASN A 451 35.11 -34.45 25.56
CA ASN A 451 35.15 -33.06 25.10
C ASN A 451 36.02 -32.13 25.98
N THR A 452 36.47 -32.61 27.14
CA THR A 452 37.41 -31.93 28.04
C THR A 452 38.84 -31.82 27.50
N THR A 453 39.50 -30.68 27.74
CA THR A 453 40.96 -30.55 27.58
C THR A 453 41.70 -30.51 28.94
N TRP A 454 41.97 -31.69 29.48
CA TRP A 454 42.53 -31.88 30.83
C TRP A 454 43.90 -31.20 31.10
N ASP A 455 44.64 -30.80 30.06
CA ASP A 455 45.89 -30.03 30.16
C ASP A 455 45.70 -28.57 30.59
N PHE A 456 44.47 -28.05 30.61
CA PHE A 456 44.19 -26.67 31.01
C PHE A 456 43.88 -26.55 32.50
N VAL A 457 44.54 -25.58 33.14
CA VAL A 457 44.22 -25.11 34.48
C VAL A 457 43.09 -24.08 34.36
N LEU A 458 41.92 -24.40 34.91
CA LEU A 458 40.85 -23.42 35.08
C LEU A 458 41.30 -22.36 36.08
N ILE A 459 41.29 -21.09 35.66
CA ILE A 459 41.53 -19.96 36.55
C ILE A 459 40.18 -19.35 36.89
N ALA A 460 39.69 -19.65 38.09
CA ALA A 460 38.47 -19.08 38.62
C ALA A 460 38.76 -17.79 39.39
N ASP A 461 38.03 -16.73 39.08
CA ASP A 461 38.27 -15.40 39.61
C ASP A 461 36.99 -14.77 40.18
N ASP A 462 37.19 -14.07 41.30
CA ASP A 462 36.20 -13.44 42.18
C ASP A 462 36.68 -12.01 42.57
N ASP A 463 37.92 -11.60 42.21
CA ASP A 463 38.49 -10.27 42.56
C ASP A 463 39.60 -9.75 41.59
N SER A 464 39.60 -10.16 40.32
CA SER A 464 40.52 -9.56 39.32
C SER A 464 40.06 -8.18 38.81
N ALA A 465 40.75 -7.14 39.25
CA ALA A 465 40.53 -5.75 38.84
C ALA A 465 40.49 -5.50 37.31
N SER A 466 41.14 -6.32 36.48
CA SER A 466 41.05 -6.18 35.01
C SER A 466 39.63 -6.47 34.49
N PHE A 467 39.01 -7.55 34.98
CA PHE A 467 37.65 -7.95 34.59
C PHE A 467 36.59 -6.95 35.07
N VAL A 468 36.82 -6.33 36.24
CA VAL A 468 36.00 -5.23 36.75
C VAL A 468 36.05 -4.02 35.80
N SER A 469 37.22 -3.73 35.22
CA SER A 469 37.39 -2.68 34.21
C SER A 469 36.75 -3.04 32.87
N ASP A 470 37.03 -4.25 32.36
CA ASP A 470 36.55 -4.71 31.04
C ASP A 470 35.01 -4.75 30.97
N ILE A 471 34.33 -5.03 32.10
CA ILE A 471 32.86 -4.93 32.22
C ILE A 471 32.40 -3.48 32.43
N GLY A 472 33.13 -2.69 33.22
CA GLY A 472 32.88 -1.26 33.39
C GLY A 472 32.78 -0.51 32.06
N ASP A 473 33.68 -0.80 31.14
CA ASP A 473 33.68 -0.22 29.78
C ASP A 473 32.57 -0.80 28.87
N ALA A 474 32.07 -2.01 29.16
CA ALA A 474 31.08 -2.70 28.33
C ALA A 474 29.62 -2.43 28.70
N ILE A 475 29.31 -2.22 30.00
CA ILE A 475 27.95 -1.94 30.50
C ILE A 475 27.85 -0.64 31.33
N GLY A 476 28.90 0.19 31.35
CA GLY A 476 28.93 1.45 32.08
C GLY A 476 29.03 1.34 33.61
N THR A 477 29.08 0.12 34.17
CA THR A 477 29.10 -0.13 35.62
C THR A 477 30.06 -1.27 35.96
N GLY A 478 30.71 -1.18 37.12
CA GLY A 478 31.53 -2.27 37.64
C GLY A 478 30.68 -3.38 38.27
N PRO A 479 31.01 -4.68 38.05
CA PRO A 479 30.35 -5.77 38.75
C PRO A 479 30.63 -5.69 40.25
N VAL A 480 29.62 -5.95 41.08
CA VAL A 480 29.70 -5.84 42.55
C VAL A 480 30.10 -7.18 43.17
N ASP A 481 29.58 -8.28 42.62
CA ASP A 481 29.92 -9.67 42.96
C ASP A 481 29.82 -10.51 41.67
N TYR A 482 30.77 -11.42 41.42
CA TYR A 482 30.87 -12.10 40.13
C TYR A 482 31.57 -13.47 40.18
N VAL A 483 31.36 -14.27 39.12
CA VAL A 483 32.21 -15.41 38.79
C VAL A 483 32.69 -15.29 37.36
N HIS A 484 34.00 -15.36 37.18
CA HIS A 484 34.63 -15.51 35.87
C HIS A 484 35.49 -16.78 35.86
N LEU A 485 35.20 -17.72 34.96
CA LEU A 485 36.08 -18.86 34.69
C LEU A 485 36.89 -18.59 33.43
N LYS A 486 38.07 -18.00 33.60
CA LYS A 486 39.01 -17.75 32.50
C LYS A 486 39.43 -19.09 31.90
N ASN A 487 39.39 -19.18 30.57
CA ASN A 487 39.67 -20.38 29.77
C ASN A 487 38.67 -21.54 29.93
N PHE A 488 37.45 -21.34 30.44
CA PHE A 488 36.46 -22.44 30.51
C PHE A 488 36.09 -23.02 29.13
N SER A 489 35.99 -22.18 28.11
CA SER A 489 35.80 -22.61 26.71
C SER A 489 36.99 -23.37 26.13
N ASN A 490 38.22 -23.12 26.59
CA ASN A 490 39.36 -23.97 26.24
C ASN A 490 39.21 -25.36 26.87
N PHE A 491 38.64 -25.45 28.08
CA PHE A 491 38.40 -26.69 28.79
C PHE A 491 37.24 -27.50 28.19
N PHE A 492 36.11 -26.86 27.82
CA PHE A 492 34.99 -27.43 27.04
C PHE A 492 34.76 -26.60 25.78
N ASN A 493 35.16 -27.13 24.60
CA ASN A 493 35.17 -26.37 23.33
C ASN A 493 33.88 -26.46 22.53
N ASP A 494 32.95 -27.34 22.91
CA ASP A 494 31.65 -27.46 22.26
C ASP A 494 30.58 -26.81 23.15
N SER A 495 29.60 -26.14 22.54
CA SER A 495 28.53 -25.44 23.24
C SER A 495 27.46 -26.40 23.72
N ASP A 496 27.19 -27.45 22.96
CA ASP A 496 25.95 -28.23 23.09
C ASP A 496 26.12 -29.45 24.02
N ASP A 497 27.37 -29.73 24.43
CA ASP A 497 27.78 -30.91 25.21
C ASP A 497 27.74 -30.73 26.74
N TYR A 498 27.34 -29.56 27.27
CA TYR A 498 27.21 -29.34 28.71
C TYR A 498 26.16 -28.28 29.08
N PHE A 499 25.73 -28.28 30.35
CA PHE A 499 24.91 -27.20 30.93
C PHE A 499 25.35 -26.84 32.37
N GLY A 500 25.26 -25.55 32.71
CA GLY A 500 25.79 -24.98 33.95
C GLY A 500 24.73 -24.53 34.95
N ASN A 501 24.76 -25.09 36.17
CA ASN A 501 24.01 -24.59 37.32
C ASN A 501 24.93 -23.75 38.22
N VAL A 502 24.69 -22.44 38.25
CA VAL A 502 25.52 -21.48 38.96
C VAL A 502 24.78 -21.04 40.22
N SER A 503 25.05 -21.69 41.34
CA SER A 503 24.45 -21.32 42.63
C SER A 503 25.24 -20.17 43.25
N LEU A 504 24.90 -18.95 42.82
CA LEU A 504 25.46 -17.71 43.33
C LEU A 504 24.72 -17.28 44.61
N PRO A 505 25.38 -17.15 45.77
CA PRO A 505 24.91 -16.34 46.89
C PRO A 505 24.96 -14.83 46.61
N LEU A 506 24.70 -14.43 45.36
CA LEU A 506 24.21 -13.08 45.08
C LEU A 506 22.93 -12.90 45.88
N ASN A 507 22.97 -12.06 46.90
CA ASN A 507 21.78 -11.49 47.49
C ASN A 507 21.05 -10.61 46.47
N ALA A 508 20.10 -11.19 45.73
CA ALA A 508 19.38 -10.50 44.65
C ALA A 508 18.62 -9.23 45.07
N SER A 509 18.48 -8.93 46.36
CA SER A 509 17.95 -7.65 46.86
C SER A 509 19.01 -6.56 47.07
N ALA A 510 20.27 -6.84 46.75
CA ALA A 510 21.41 -5.91 46.84
C ALA A 510 22.03 -5.55 45.48
N TYR A 511 21.54 -6.10 44.37
CA TYR A 511 22.03 -5.79 43.02
C TYR A 511 20.91 -5.43 42.06
N ASN A 512 21.23 -4.52 41.15
CA ASN A 512 20.34 -4.02 40.13
C ASN A 512 20.38 -4.88 38.86
N GLY A 513 20.14 -6.18 39.03
CA GLY A 513 20.09 -7.17 37.94
C GLY A 513 21.28 -8.15 37.92
N ILE A 514 21.08 -9.23 37.16
CA ILE A 514 22.07 -10.28 36.95
C ILE A 514 22.36 -10.36 35.45
N TYR A 515 23.64 -10.46 35.11
CA TYR A 515 24.12 -10.45 33.74
C TYR A 515 24.91 -11.73 33.43
N TYR A 516 24.84 -12.16 32.19
CA TYR A 516 25.49 -13.36 31.66
C TYR A 516 26.27 -13.02 30.40
N CYS A 517 27.51 -13.51 30.30
CA CYS A 517 28.33 -13.42 29.09
C CYS A 517 28.58 -14.85 28.56
N PRO A 518 28.27 -15.15 27.28
CA PRO A 518 28.32 -16.52 26.78
C PRO A 518 29.73 -17.01 26.39
N THR A 519 30.60 -16.12 25.91
CA THR A 519 31.83 -16.51 25.17
C THR A 519 33.14 -15.91 25.70
N GLY A 520 33.11 -15.27 26.88
CA GLY A 520 34.24 -14.47 27.38
C GLY A 520 34.50 -13.17 26.61
N ASN A 521 33.68 -12.86 25.61
CA ASN A 521 33.64 -11.54 24.97
C ASN A 521 32.68 -10.63 25.73
N PHE A 522 33.19 -9.56 26.34
CA PHE A 522 32.40 -8.69 27.23
C PHE A 522 31.41 -7.79 26.47
N SER A 523 31.60 -7.55 25.17
CA SER A 523 30.60 -6.85 24.34
C SER A 523 29.37 -7.70 23.98
N ALA A 524 29.31 -8.96 24.44
CA ALA A 524 28.18 -9.87 24.26
C ALA A 524 27.49 -10.26 25.59
N CYS A 525 27.74 -9.52 26.68
CA CYS A 525 27.04 -9.72 27.95
C CYS A 525 25.61 -9.19 27.89
N THR A 526 24.64 -9.92 28.44
CA THR A 526 23.22 -9.53 28.48
C THR A 526 22.63 -9.66 29.89
N GLN A 527 21.67 -8.80 30.23
CA GLN A 527 20.88 -8.94 31.46
C GLN A 527 19.91 -10.12 31.29
N ILE A 528 19.83 -10.99 32.30
CA ILE A 528 18.97 -12.19 32.27
C ILE A 528 17.78 -12.03 33.22
N SER A 529 16.64 -12.65 32.86
CA SER A 529 15.37 -12.51 33.57
C SER A 529 15.11 -13.62 34.58
N SER A 530 14.06 -13.46 35.39
CA SER A 530 13.57 -14.52 36.27
C SER A 530 13.01 -15.70 35.47
N CYS A 531 13.33 -16.92 35.89
CA CYS A 531 12.85 -18.14 35.24
C CYS A 531 11.31 -18.22 35.29
N SER A 532 10.68 -18.55 34.16
CA SER A 532 9.21 -18.60 33.99
C SER A 532 8.55 -19.88 34.51
N GLY A 533 9.31 -20.81 35.10
CA GLY A 533 8.83 -22.09 35.61
C GLY A 533 9.83 -22.74 36.56
N GLU A 534 9.54 -23.97 37.00
CA GLU A 534 10.48 -24.75 37.83
C GLU A 534 11.75 -25.14 37.06
N PHE A 535 12.85 -25.28 37.80
CA PHE A 535 14.18 -25.56 37.27
C PHE A 535 14.24 -26.96 36.64
N ASN A 536 14.60 -27.06 35.35
CA ASN A 536 14.76 -28.32 34.64
C ASN A 536 15.95 -28.27 33.65
N GLU A 537 16.54 -29.43 33.38
CA GLU A 537 17.78 -29.61 32.61
C GLU A 537 17.64 -29.39 31.08
N THR A 538 16.44 -29.04 30.60
CA THR A 538 16.10 -28.91 29.17
C THR A 538 15.90 -27.46 28.70
N SER A 539 16.25 -26.47 29.53
CA SER A 539 16.11 -25.05 29.20
C SER A 539 17.23 -24.56 28.28
N SER A 540 16.90 -23.92 27.17
CA SER A 540 17.89 -23.35 26.23
C SER A 540 18.23 -21.87 26.49
N THR A 541 17.49 -21.20 27.38
CA THR A 541 17.65 -19.77 27.71
C THR A 541 18.18 -19.59 29.13
N SER A 542 19.08 -18.63 29.32
CA SER A 542 19.61 -18.26 30.64
C SER A 542 18.60 -17.46 31.46
N CYS A 543 18.46 -17.82 32.74
CA CYS A 543 17.52 -17.19 33.67
C CYS A 543 17.97 -17.39 35.13
N TYR A 544 17.35 -16.69 36.07
CA TYR A 544 17.63 -16.86 37.51
C TYR A 544 16.38 -17.10 38.36
N ASN A 545 16.56 -17.68 39.55
CA ASN A 545 15.51 -17.83 40.56
C ASN A 545 16.06 -17.50 41.96
N THR A 546 15.28 -16.80 42.78
CA THR A 546 15.71 -16.26 44.08
C THR A 546 15.08 -17.04 45.24
N SER A 547 15.89 -17.89 45.89
CA SER A 547 15.48 -18.64 47.08
C SER A 547 16.21 -18.09 48.30
N THR A 548 15.50 -17.61 49.32
CA THR A 548 16.05 -17.19 50.62
C THR A 548 17.27 -16.25 50.54
N GLY A 549 17.25 -15.27 49.60
CA GLY A 549 18.36 -14.33 49.42
C GLY A 549 19.58 -14.89 48.65
N ILE A 550 19.40 -15.96 47.88
CA ILE A 550 20.43 -16.56 47.01
C ILE A 550 19.86 -16.68 45.60
N ALA A 551 20.54 -16.09 44.60
CA ALA A 551 20.18 -16.19 43.19
C ALA A 551 20.81 -17.41 42.53
N ARG A 552 20.01 -18.45 42.28
CA ARG A 552 20.45 -19.58 41.45
C ARG A 552 20.29 -19.18 39.99
N VAL A 553 21.41 -19.15 39.26
CA VAL A 553 21.46 -18.76 37.85
C VAL A 553 21.67 -20.00 36.99
N PHE A 554 20.79 -20.18 36.01
CA PHE A 554 20.94 -21.17 34.96
C PHE A 554 21.60 -20.53 33.75
N VAL A 555 22.64 -21.16 33.21
CA VAL A 555 23.28 -20.76 31.95
C VAL A 555 23.50 -21.98 31.05
N PRO A 556 23.23 -21.88 29.74
CA PRO A 556 23.49 -23.00 28.82
C PRO A 556 24.99 -23.26 28.70
N HIS A 557 25.83 -22.23 28.67
CA HIS A 557 27.29 -22.33 28.62
C HIS A 557 27.88 -21.49 29.75
N PHE A 558 29.12 -21.76 30.19
CA PHE A 558 29.72 -20.96 31.26
C PHE A 558 30.95 -20.19 30.79
N SER A 559 30.93 -18.85 30.94
CA SER A 559 32.14 -18.03 30.89
C SER A 559 32.19 -16.99 32.02
N ALA A 560 31.15 -16.15 32.14
CA ALA A 560 31.00 -15.20 33.24
C ALA A 560 29.52 -14.95 33.59
N VAL A 561 29.25 -14.77 34.88
CA VAL A 561 27.96 -14.33 35.44
C VAL A 561 28.25 -13.35 36.58
N PHE A 562 27.54 -12.24 36.64
CA PHE A 562 27.76 -11.22 37.68
C PHE A 562 26.47 -10.49 38.09
N GLY A 563 26.46 -10.01 39.34
CA GLY A 563 25.54 -8.99 39.80
C GLY A 563 26.18 -7.62 39.62
N ALA A 564 25.48 -6.70 38.95
CA ALA A 564 25.91 -5.31 38.80
C ALA A 564 24.92 -4.40 39.52
N ASN A 565 25.44 -3.32 40.11
CA ASN A 565 24.60 -2.17 40.37
C ASN A 565 24.61 -1.33 39.10
N ASP A 566 23.57 -1.52 38.28
CA ASP A 566 23.11 -0.49 37.37
C ASP A 566 23.08 0.87 38.12
N THR A 567 23.92 1.79 37.63
CA THR A 567 23.96 3.21 37.98
C THR A 567 23.81 4.07 36.72
N VAL A 568 23.43 3.46 35.59
CA VAL A 568 23.20 4.13 34.32
C VAL A 568 21.77 4.63 34.34
N ALA A 569 21.56 5.84 33.83
CA ALA A 569 20.22 6.38 33.70
C ALA A 569 19.59 5.93 32.38
N PRO A 570 18.27 5.63 32.35
CA PRO A 570 17.58 5.27 31.12
C PRO A 570 17.73 6.39 30.07
N THR A 571 18.32 6.03 28.94
CA THR A 571 18.54 6.92 27.79
C THR A 571 17.23 7.09 27.02
N ILE A 572 16.69 8.30 27.05
CA ILE A 572 15.41 8.64 26.44
C ILE A 572 15.61 9.08 24.99
N THR A 573 15.03 8.32 24.05
CA THR A 573 14.85 8.75 22.65
C THR A 573 13.48 9.39 22.51
N MET A 574 13.44 10.72 22.34
CA MET A 574 12.21 11.43 22.02
C MET A 574 11.77 11.13 20.59
N ILE A 575 10.52 10.69 20.43
CA ILE A 575 9.88 10.47 19.12
C ILE A 575 9.05 11.70 18.76
N ASN A 576 8.14 12.11 19.64
CA ASN A 576 7.37 13.35 19.53
C ASN A 576 7.32 14.09 20.89
N PRO A 577 7.37 15.44 20.91
CA PRO A 577 7.71 16.29 19.78
C PRO A 577 9.20 16.19 19.42
N VAL A 578 9.52 16.29 18.13
CA VAL A 578 10.91 16.26 17.64
C VAL A 578 11.64 17.53 18.10
N ASN A 579 12.93 17.43 18.45
CA ASN A 579 13.68 18.59 18.94
C ASN A 579 13.84 19.66 17.85
N ASN A 580 13.58 20.92 18.22
CA ASN A 580 13.45 22.10 17.36
C ASN A 580 12.35 22.01 16.28
N SER A 581 11.33 21.15 16.46
CA SER A 581 10.15 21.15 15.60
C SER A 581 9.26 22.37 15.83
N ILE A 582 8.41 22.66 14.84
CA ILE A 582 7.25 23.55 14.97
C ILE A 582 6.02 22.67 14.90
N ILE A 583 5.08 22.84 15.83
CA ILE A 583 3.81 22.13 15.89
C ILE A 583 2.71 23.15 15.59
N ASN A 584 2.10 23.00 14.42
CA ASN A 584 0.97 23.82 14.01
C ASN A 584 -0.35 23.14 14.44
N PHE A 585 -1.38 23.91 14.77
CA PHE A 585 -2.79 23.50 14.94
C PHE A 585 -3.16 22.46 15.99
N SER A 586 -2.19 21.99 16.76
CA SER A 586 -2.43 20.93 17.72
C SER A 586 -2.07 21.41 19.11
N TYR A 587 -3.00 22.17 19.71
CA TYR A 587 -3.00 22.38 21.16
C TYR A 587 -2.90 21.04 21.92
N HIS A 588 -3.34 19.92 21.34
CA HIS A 588 -3.00 18.57 21.77
C HIS A 588 -1.59 18.15 21.27
N VAL A 589 -0.56 18.28 22.10
CA VAL A 589 0.80 17.84 21.74
C VAL A 589 1.04 16.40 22.21
N PRO A 590 1.35 15.46 21.31
CA PRO A 590 1.73 14.10 21.68
C PRO A 590 3.16 14.08 22.24
N VAL A 591 3.32 13.47 23.42
CA VAL A 591 4.61 13.23 24.07
C VAL A 591 4.88 11.73 24.00
N ASN A 592 5.60 11.34 22.96
CA ASN A 592 5.97 9.96 22.65
C ASN A 592 7.48 9.80 22.78
N PHE A 593 7.93 8.81 23.54
CA PHE A 593 9.35 8.51 23.67
C PHE A 593 9.57 7.04 24.00
N THR A 594 10.79 6.58 23.74
CA THR A 594 11.27 5.26 24.12
C THR A 594 12.49 5.35 25.01
N THR A 595 12.67 4.35 25.86
CA THR A 595 13.88 4.12 26.64
C THR A 595 14.60 2.89 26.11
N ASN A 596 15.94 2.88 26.21
CA ASN A 596 16.78 1.72 25.88
C ASN A 596 16.50 0.50 26.77
N GLU A 597 15.84 0.69 27.92
CA GLU A 597 15.58 -0.31 28.94
C GLU A 597 14.27 -0.06 29.70
N ASN A 598 13.88 -0.99 30.58
CA ASN A 598 12.64 -0.94 31.34
C ASN A 598 12.65 0.15 32.41
N SER A 599 11.88 1.22 32.20
CA SER A 599 11.60 2.23 33.22
C SER A 599 10.37 1.86 34.06
N THR A 600 10.45 2.02 35.39
CA THR A 600 9.32 1.79 36.31
C THR A 600 8.54 3.05 36.62
N TRP A 601 9.16 4.21 36.49
CA TRP A 601 8.51 5.50 36.70
C TRP A 601 9.08 6.55 35.75
N CYS A 602 8.25 7.02 34.83
CA CYS A 602 8.56 8.17 34.00
C CYS A 602 7.54 9.29 34.22
N PHE A 603 8.01 10.52 34.15
CA PHE A 603 7.17 11.71 34.05
C PHE A 603 7.75 12.69 33.03
N TYR A 604 6.90 13.57 32.53
CA TYR A 604 7.32 14.76 31.79
C TYR A 604 6.89 16.03 32.52
N GLN A 605 7.58 17.14 32.25
CA GLN A 605 7.15 18.49 32.60
C GLN A 605 7.14 19.35 31.36
N HIS A 606 6.04 20.07 31.13
CA HIS A 606 5.94 21.13 30.14
C HIS A 606 6.39 22.45 30.79
N ASN A 607 7.37 23.15 30.22
CA ASN A 607 7.92 24.43 30.72
C ASN A 607 8.22 24.45 32.24
N ALA A 608 8.81 23.38 32.78
CA ALA A 608 9.05 23.20 34.22
C ALA A 608 7.79 23.31 35.13
N GLY A 609 6.60 23.15 34.56
CA GLY A 609 5.32 23.06 35.28
C GLY A 609 5.13 21.73 36.03
N THR A 610 3.88 21.41 36.39
CA THR A 610 3.55 20.18 37.13
C THR A 610 4.02 18.93 36.39
N ALA A 611 4.71 18.02 37.10
CA ALA A 611 5.10 16.72 36.59
C ALA A 611 3.87 15.83 36.34
N VAL A 612 3.80 15.24 35.14
CA VAL A 612 2.73 14.31 34.75
C VAL A 612 3.35 12.93 34.53
N ASN A 613 2.93 11.97 35.35
CA ASN A 613 3.35 10.57 35.23
C ASN A 613 2.84 9.96 33.93
N VAL A 614 3.64 9.10 33.29
CA VAL A 614 3.27 8.33 32.09
C VAL A 614 3.44 6.84 32.32
N THR A 615 2.55 6.05 31.73
CA THR A 615 2.50 4.59 31.89
C THR A 615 3.08 3.89 30.67
N GLY A 616 3.99 2.95 30.91
CA GLY A 616 4.72 2.18 29.91
C GLY A 616 5.82 1.37 30.57
N THR A 617 6.67 0.71 29.77
CA THR A 617 7.88 0.01 30.25
C THR A 617 9.11 0.45 29.46
N THR A 618 9.07 0.32 28.13
CA THR A 618 10.10 0.79 27.19
C THR A 618 9.58 1.84 26.20
N SER A 619 8.26 1.87 25.96
CA SER A 619 7.58 2.84 25.09
C SER A 619 6.52 3.58 25.89
N PHE A 620 6.50 4.91 25.76
CA PHE A 620 5.61 5.80 26.49
C PHE A 620 4.92 6.74 25.50
N ASN A 621 3.61 6.90 25.64
CA ASN A 621 2.76 7.75 24.81
C ASN A 621 1.74 8.45 25.71
N THR A 622 1.57 9.75 25.52
CA THR A 622 0.57 10.58 26.19
C THR A 622 0.32 11.85 25.37
N VAL A 623 -0.66 12.64 25.78
CA VAL A 623 -0.96 13.94 25.17
C VAL A 623 -1.05 14.98 26.27
N PHE A 624 -0.49 16.17 26.04
CA PHE A 624 -0.71 17.34 26.90
C PHE A 624 -1.36 18.49 26.12
N ASN A 625 -2.02 19.38 26.84
CA ASN A 625 -2.70 20.53 26.24
C ASN A 625 -1.84 21.80 26.38
N ALA A 626 -1.57 22.45 25.25
CA ALA A 626 -0.86 23.71 25.13
C ALA A 626 -1.54 24.85 25.91
N THR A 627 -0.75 25.89 26.19
CA THR A 627 -1.20 27.07 26.96
C THR A 627 -0.81 28.42 26.34
N SER A 628 -0.01 28.42 25.26
CA SER A 628 0.41 29.64 24.55
C SER A 628 1.03 29.28 23.19
N ASN A 629 0.93 30.21 22.22
CA ASN A 629 1.77 30.20 21.02
C ASN A 629 3.13 30.79 21.38
N SER A 630 4.12 29.92 21.54
CA SER A 630 5.47 30.28 21.97
C SER A 630 6.41 29.09 21.82
N ALA A 631 7.71 29.37 21.91
CA ALA A 631 8.70 28.32 22.17
C ALA A 631 8.39 27.65 23.53
N GLN A 632 8.12 26.35 23.49
CA GLN A 632 7.90 25.49 24.63
C GLN A 632 9.10 24.55 24.82
N ASN A 633 9.13 23.88 25.98
CA ASN A 633 9.97 22.71 26.18
C ASN A 633 9.23 21.60 26.93
N ILE A 634 9.62 20.36 26.62
CA ILE A 634 9.24 19.16 27.36
C ILE A 634 10.52 18.56 27.90
N SER A 635 10.62 18.49 29.24
CA SER A 635 11.69 17.78 29.93
C SER A 635 11.16 16.44 30.43
N VAL A 636 11.66 15.33 29.90
CA VAL A 636 11.28 13.98 30.31
C VAL A 636 12.30 13.43 31.30
N THR A 637 11.81 12.93 32.44
CA THR A 637 12.60 12.26 33.46
C THR A 637 12.04 10.86 33.68
N CYS A 638 12.85 9.85 33.42
CA CYS A 638 12.56 8.46 33.71
C CYS A 638 13.41 7.95 34.87
N ARG A 639 12.96 6.84 35.44
CA ARG A 639 13.72 5.94 36.28
C ARG A 639 13.49 4.51 35.83
N ASP A 640 14.59 3.78 35.71
CA ASP A 640 14.65 2.32 35.67
C ASP A 640 13.96 1.68 36.89
N GLN A 641 14.03 0.36 37.01
CA GLN A 641 13.54 -0.40 38.17
C GLN A 641 14.44 -0.32 39.41
N TYR A 642 15.50 0.49 39.36
CA TYR A 642 16.61 0.57 40.30
C TYR A 642 16.85 1.98 40.86
N ASN A 643 16.02 2.93 40.42
CA ASN A 643 15.95 4.33 40.84
C ASN A 643 17.11 5.24 40.35
N ASN A 644 17.88 4.83 39.32
CA ASN A 644 18.70 5.81 38.59
C ASN A 644 17.78 6.68 37.71
N SER A 645 18.27 7.83 37.26
CA SER A 645 17.39 8.82 36.62
C SER A 645 18.18 9.74 35.70
N ASN A 646 17.66 10.03 34.51
CA ASN A 646 18.35 10.87 33.53
C ASN A 646 18.40 12.31 34.05
N SER A 647 19.60 12.71 34.50
CA SER A 647 19.87 13.97 35.17
C SER A 647 21.12 14.61 34.55
N PRO A 648 21.00 15.74 33.82
CA PRO A 648 19.77 16.50 33.56
C PRO A 648 18.72 15.70 32.76
N ALA A 649 17.46 16.06 32.95
CA ALA A 649 16.34 15.51 32.19
C ALA A 649 16.53 15.71 30.68
N THR A 650 15.98 14.81 29.88
CA THR A 650 16.02 14.93 28.42
C THR A 650 15.05 16.04 28.00
N VAL A 651 15.59 17.20 27.64
CA VAL A 651 14.82 18.37 27.22
C VAL A 651 14.76 18.44 25.69
N VAL A 652 13.56 18.49 25.14
CA VAL A 652 13.32 18.93 23.76
C VAL A 652 12.64 20.29 23.76
N TYR A 653 13.10 21.16 22.86
CA TYR A 653 12.50 22.45 22.56
C TYR A 653 11.67 22.31 21.30
N PHE A 654 10.55 23.02 21.22
CA PHE A 654 9.69 23.07 20.05
C PHE A 654 8.83 24.33 20.13
N THR A 655 8.37 24.85 19.00
CA THR A 655 7.44 25.98 18.97
C THR A 655 6.03 25.47 18.73
N ILE A 656 5.08 25.82 19.58
CA ILE A 656 3.67 25.66 19.24
C ILE A 656 3.25 26.95 18.54
N ASN A 657 2.71 26.83 17.32
CA ASN A 657 2.04 27.92 16.63
C ASN A 657 0.66 27.48 16.18
N ASP A 658 -0.29 27.53 17.12
CA ASP A 658 -1.70 27.27 16.86
C ASP A 658 -2.39 28.62 16.64
N THR A 659 -2.23 29.17 15.43
CA THR A 659 -2.84 30.44 14.97
C THR A 659 -4.26 30.23 14.44
N THR A 660 -4.85 29.07 14.69
CA THR A 660 -6.10 28.64 14.06
C THR A 660 -7.27 28.68 15.02
N ALA A 661 -8.41 29.08 14.48
CA ALA A 661 -9.64 29.24 15.24
C ALA A 661 -10.44 27.94 15.32
N PRO A 662 -11.28 27.76 16.36
CA PRO A 662 -12.22 26.66 16.41
C PRO A 662 -13.18 26.74 15.23
N THR A 663 -13.28 25.63 14.51
CA THR A 663 -14.17 25.43 13.37
C THR A 663 -15.50 24.85 13.82
N ILE A 664 -16.60 25.48 13.39
CA ILE A 664 -17.95 25.23 13.89
C ILE A 664 -18.62 24.13 13.05
N SER A 665 -18.81 22.95 13.64
CA SER A 665 -19.44 21.78 13.00
C SER A 665 -20.85 21.51 13.53
N SER A 666 -21.63 20.70 12.80
CA SER A 666 -22.98 20.29 13.22
C SER A 666 -23.93 21.46 13.54
N LEU A 667 -23.71 22.63 12.92
CA LEU A 667 -24.59 23.79 13.11
C LEU A 667 -26.01 23.44 12.68
N SER A 668 -26.94 23.63 13.61
CA SER A 668 -28.35 23.34 13.46
C SER A 668 -29.15 24.29 14.35
N ASP A 669 -30.21 24.83 13.78
CA ASP A 669 -31.12 25.77 14.40
C ASP A 669 -32.56 25.28 14.28
N THR A 670 -33.37 25.68 15.27
CA THR A 670 -34.77 25.29 15.41
C THR A 670 -35.56 26.49 15.94
N SER A 671 -36.45 26.99 15.11
CA SER A 671 -37.37 28.08 15.43
C SER A 671 -38.64 27.59 16.15
N THR A 672 -39.35 28.56 16.72
CA THR A 672 -40.76 28.52 17.12
C THR A 672 -41.31 29.93 16.90
N THR A 673 -42.56 30.20 17.30
CA THR A 673 -43.19 31.52 17.20
C THR A 673 -42.40 32.65 17.89
N SER A 674 -41.68 32.37 18.98
CA SER A 674 -41.03 33.41 19.80
C SER A 674 -39.64 33.06 20.34
N THR A 675 -39.09 31.90 19.94
CA THR A 675 -37.75 31.45 20.35
C THR A 675 -37.00 30.81 19.18
N VAL A 676 -35.70 31.05 19.07
CA VAL A 676 -34.80 30.26 18.19
C VAL A 676 -33.75 29.58 19.05
N ARG A 677 -33.65 28.25 18.93
CA ARG A 677 -32.60 27.45 19.55
C ARG A 677 -31.54 27.12 18.52
N ILE A 678 -30.30 27.49 18.81
CA ILE A 678 -29.12 27.24 17.97
C ILE A 678 -28.20 26.25 18.69
N THR A 679 -27.77 25.21 18.00
CA THR A 679 -26.87 24.17 18.49
C THR A 679 -25.75 23.90 17.49
N PHE A 680 -24.53 23.73 17.99
CA PHE A 680 -23.35 23.43 17.18
C PHE A 680 -22.25 22.79 18.02
N ASN A 681 -21.29 22.17 17.35
CA ASN A 681 -20.07 21.63 17.92
C ASN A 681 -18.85 22.42 17.41
N THR A 682 -17.70 22.15 18.01
CA THR A 682 -16.38 22.63 17.53
C THR A 682 -15.38 21.48 17.53
N ASN A 683 -14.36 21.54 16.67
CA ASN A 683 -13.24 20.58 16.66
C ASN A 683 -12.44 20.58 17.98
N GLU A 684 -12.51 21.67 18.74
CA GLU A 684 -11.75 21.88 19.97
C GLU A 684 -12.57 22.64 21.03
N PRO A 685 -12.20 22.59 22.33
CA PRO A 685 -12.96 23.22 23.40
C PRO A 685 -12.96 24.76 23.34
N ALA A 686 -13.99 25.34 22.74
CA ALA A 686 -14.14 26.77 22.52
C ALA A 686 -15.09 27.43 23.54
N ASN A 687 -14.91 28.72 23.79
CA ASN A 687 -16.01 29.57 24.27
C ASN A 687 -16.86 30.00 23.07
N SER A 688 -18.07 30.46 23.30
CA SER A 688 -18.99 30.83 22.22
C SER A 688 -19.84 32.06 22.53
N SER A 689 -20.17 32.83 21.50
CA SER A 689 -21.06 33.97 21.53
C SER A 689 -21.98 33.93 20.32
N VAL A 690 -23.24 34.32 20.49
CA VAL A 690 -24.21 34.44 19.38
C VAL A 690 -24.85 35.82 19.43
N VAL A 691 -24.83 36.52 18.29
CA VAL A 691 -25.34 37.90 18.12
C VAL A 691 -26.42 37.90 17.05
N LEU A 692 -27.65 38.28 17.41
CA LEU A 692 -28.77 38.44 16.47
C LEU A 692 -28.72 39.79 15.73
N SER A 693 -29.36 39.85 14.56
CA SER A 693 -29.64 41.09 13.81
C SER A 693 -30.40 42.15 14.61
N SER A 694 -31.14 41.74 15.65
CA SER A 694 -31.78 42.62 16.64
C SER A 694 -30.79 43.32 17.60
N GLY A 695 -29.49 43.03 17.51
CA GLY A 695 -28.46 43.49 18.43
C GLY A 695 -28.39 42.71 19.75
N THR A 696 -29.11 41.59 19.86
CA THR A 696 -29.13 40.76 21.08
C THR A 696 -27.95 39.78 21.08
N THR A 697 -27.04 39.93 22.05
CA THR A 697 -25.87 39.05 22.23
C THR A 697 -26.05 38.10 23.43
N THR A 698 -25.78 36.82 23.24
CA THR A 698 -25.68 35.82 24.33
C THR A 698 -24.34 35.10 24.26
N THR A 699 -23.59 35.07 25.37
CA THR A 699 -22.22 34.53 25.42
C THR A 699 -22.08 33.46 26.50
N ASN A 700 -21.40 32.37 26.16
CA ASN A 700 -21.02 31.26 27.02
C ASN A 700 -19.48 31.19 27.10
N THR A 701 -18.93 31.63 28.23
CA THR A 701 -17.47 31.71 28.45
C THR A 701 -16.81 30.38 28.80
N THR A 702 -17.56 29.26 28.84
CA THR A 702 -17.01 27.95 29.20
C THR A 702 -16.50 27.20 27.99
N LEU A 703 -15.19 26.93 27.94
CA LEU A 703 -14.54 26.12 26.90
C LEU A 703 -15.15 24.71 26.80
N ARG A 704 -15.82 24.37 25.69
CA ARG A 704 -16.50 23.08 25.42
C ARG A 704 -16.49 22.72 23.93
N LEU A 705 -16.72 21.45 23.61
CA LEU A 705 -16.84 20.93 22.23
C LEU A 705 -18.27 21.02 21.65
N SER A 706 -19.26 21.34 22.49
CA SER A 706 -20.68 21.38 22.13
C SER A 706 -21.37 22.55 22.80
N HIS A 707 -22.20 23.25 22.02
CA HIS A 707 -22.83 24.51 22.37
C HIS A 707 -24.33 24.48 22.07
N SER A 708 -25.10 25.18 22.89
CA SER A 708 -26.54 25.36 22.72
C SER A 708 -26.92 26.72 23.29
N PHE A 709 -27.62 27.52 22.49
CA PHE A 709 -28.16 28.82 22.85
C PHE A 709 -29.66 28.82 22.61
N ASN A 710 -30.45 29.24 23.60
CA ASN A 710 -31.89 29.43 23.46
C ASN A 710 -32.15 30.94 23.48
N LEU A 711 -32.46 31.51 22.32
CA LEU A 711 -32.75 32.93 22.15
C LEU A 711 -34.27 33.11 22.21
N THR A 712 -34.75 34.07 22.98
CA THR A 712 -36.18 34.16 23.36
C THR A 712 -36.68 35.60 23.36
N GLY A 713 -38.00 35.79 23.17
CA GLY A 713 -38.60 37.12 23.05
C GLY A 713 -38.49 37.70 21.63
N LEU A 714 -38.42 36.82 20.63
CA LEU A 714 -38.44 37.19 19.22
C LEU A 714 -39.89 37.45 18.75
N THR A 715 -40.05 38.17 17.66
CA THR A 715 -41.37 38.50 17.07
C THR A 715 -41.77 37.40 16.09
N GLU A 716 -43.07 37.08 15.99
CA GLU A 716 -43.62 36.11 15.02
C GLU A 716 -43.45 36.58 13.57
N ASP A 717 -43.43 35.64 12.61
CA ASP A 717 -43.24 35.86 11.16
C ASP A 717 -42.09 36.85 10.82
N THR A 718 -40.97 36.73 11.53
CA THR A 718 -39.84 37.66 11.43
C THR A 718 -38.53 36.90 11.24
N SER A 719 -37.82 37.20 10.14
CA SER A 719 -36.49 36.63 9.89
C SER A 719 -35.40 37.39 10.66
N TYR A 720 -34.54 36.63 11.33
CA TYR A 720 -33.37 37.12 12.04
C TYR A 720 -32.12 36.42 11.50
N SER A 721 -31.10 37.20 11.11
CA SER A 721 -29.75 36.67 10.98
C SER A 721 -29.07 36.59 12.34
N TYR A 722 -28.13 35.67 12.48
CA TYR A 722 -27.28 35.56 13.64
C TYR A 722 -25.82 35.31 13.24
N ASN A 723 -24.89 35.93 13.95
CA ASN A 723 -23.46 35.65 13.86
C ASN A 723 -23.04 34.88 15.11
N ILE A 724 -22.36 33.76 14.91
CA ILE A 724 -21.71 32.98 15.96
C ILE A 724 -20.22 33.34 15.91
N THR A 725 -19.64 33.61 17.08
CA THR A 725 -18.20 33.67 17.30
C THR A 725 -17.84 32.58 18.28
N VAL A 726 -16.86 31.75 17.95
CA VAL A 726 -16.22 30.81 18.87
C VAL A 726 -14.77 31.21 19.04
N CYS A 727 -14.20 31.07 20.24
CA CYS A 727 -12.76 31.26 20.42
C CYS A 727 -12.19 30.12 21.27
N ASP A 728 -10.99 29.68 20.94
CA ASP A 728 -10.28 28.58 21.60
C ASP A 728 -9.77 28.98 23.02
N ARG A 729 -8.76 28.27 23.50
CA ARG A 729 -8.04 28.63 24.74
C ARG A 729 -7.00 29.74 24.54
N LEU A 730 -6.46 29.90 23.34
CA LEU A 730 -5.36 30.82 23.03
C LEU A 730 -5.86 32.20 22.52
N SER A 731 -7.18 32.34 22.35
CA SER A 731 -7.93 33.50 21.83
C SER A 731 -7.93 33.66 20.30
N ASN A 732 -7.67 32.58 19.56
CA ASN A 732 -7.99 32.48 18.15
C ASN A 732 -9.53 32.40 18.02
N CYS A 733 -10.14 33.34 17.29
CA CYS A 733 -11.60 33.42 17.16
C CYS A 733 -12.05 33.11 15.72
N GLY A 734 -13.05 32.23 15.60
CA GLY A 734 -13.66 31.78 14.36
C GLY A 734 -15.12 32.23 14.32
N ASN A 735 -15.57 32.67 13.15
CA ASN A 735 -16.91 33.24 12.99
C ASN A 735 -17.68 32.49 11.91
N THR A 736 -18.97 32.24 12.14
CA THR A 736 -19.91 31.82 11.10
C THR A 736 -21.24 32.53 11.28
N SER A 737 -22.12 32.51 10.28
CA SER A 737 -23.41 33.18 10.33
C SER A 737 -24.52 32.35 9.70
N GLY A 738 -25.75 32.57 10.18
CA GLY A 738 -26.97 31.93 9.70
C GLY A 738 -28.13 32.91 9.63
N THR A 739 -29.23 32.46 9.04
CA THR A 739 -30.49 33.20 8.87
C THR A 739 -31.65 32.26 9.05
N GLU A 740 -32.54 32.57 9.99
CA GLU A 740 -33.70 31.76 10.33
C GLU A 740 -34.95 32.65 10.49
N ALA A 741 -36.14 32.08 10.40
CA ALA A 741 -37.41 32.78 10.62
C ALA A 741 -38.20 32.18 11.79
N THR A 742 -38.94 33.01 12.52
CA THR A 742 -39.90 32.56 13.53
C THR A 742 -41.20 32.08 12.88
N GLU A 743 -41.76 30.99 13.39
CA GLU A 743 -42.98 30.38 12.85
C GLU A 743 -44.25 31.21 13.13
N ASP A 744 -45.30 31.03 12.33
CA ASP A 744 -46.62 31.63 12.56
C ASP A 744 -47.42 30.85 13.63
N SER A 745 -48.26 31.55 14.39
CA SER A 745 -48.94 31.02 15.58
C SER A 745 -50.27 30.27 15.29
N SER A 746 -50.49 29.78 14.07
CA SER A 746 -51.81 29.31 13.59
C SER A 746 -51.95 27.81 13.21
N SER A 747 -51.63 26.87 14.13
CA SER A 747 -51.99 25.44 13.91
C SER A 747 -52.28 24.54 15.14
N ASP A 748 -53.18 24.99 16.04
CA ASP A 748 -54.14 24.05 16.67
C ASP A 748 -55.23 23.70 15.62
N ASP A 749 -55.85 22.51 15.52
CA ASP A 749 -56.05 21.42 16.49
C ASP A 749 -56.17 20.05 15.75
N SER A 750 -56.27 18.98 16.54
CA SER A 750 -56.38 17.57 16.19
C SER A 750 -57.75 17.11 15.66
N SER A 751 -57.76 16.14 14.71
CA SER A 751 -58.31 14.76 14.92
C SER A 751 -58.60 13.93 13.65
N SER A 752 -58.09 12.68 13.65
CA SER A 752 -58.61 11.46 12.98
C SER A 752 -59.10 11.45 11.51
N SER A 753 -58.21 10.95 10.64
CA SER A 753 -58.46 9.86 9.64
C SER A 753 -59.59 9.95 8.59
N SER A 754 -59.20 10.08 7.31
CA SER A 754 -59.27 8.97 6.32
C SER A 754 -58.66 9.38 4.96
N ASP A 755 -58.16 8.42 4.18
CA ASP A 755 -57.57 8.68 2.85
C ASP A 755 -58.58 9.21 1.82
N SER A 756 -58.18 10.19 1.01
CA SER A 756 -58.00 9.99 -0.45
C SER A 756 -57.57 11.25 -1.22
N SER A 757 -56.78 10.99 -2.25
CA SER A 757 -56.17 11.91 -3.23
C SER A 757 -57.05 13.00 -3.86
N SER A 758 -56.47 14.19 -4.07
CA SER A 758 -56.90 15.13 -5.13
C SER A 758 -55.75 15.91 -5.77
N SER A 759 -55.31 15.49 -6.96
CA SER A 759 -54.80 16.41 -7.99
C SER A 759 -55.98 17.19 -8.57
N SER A 760 -55.86 18.42 -9.11
CA SER A 760 -54.77 19.40 -9.22
C SER A 760 -55.42 20.75 -9.61
N GLY A 761 -54.79 21.93 -9.57
CA GLY A 761 -53.44 22.37 -9.21
C GLY A 761 -53.18 23.76 -9.82
N GLY A 762 -52.09 24.45 -9.49
CA GLY A 762 -51.73 25.71 -10.16
C GLY A 762 -50.62 26.53 -9.49
N SER A 763 -49.84 27.22 -10.34
CA SER A 763 -48.82 28.23 -10.01
C SER A 763 -47.59 27.80 -9.20
N SER A 764 -46.47 27.70 -9.91
CA SER A 764 -45.15 28.26 -9.59
C SER A 764 -44.80 28.59 -8.13
N SER A 765 -43.79 27.88 -7.61
CA SER A 765 -42.57 28.48 -7.06
C SER A 765 -41.40 27.52 -7.29
N GLY A 766 -40.19 28.04 -7.45
CA GLY A 766 -38.99 27.21 -7.49
C GLY A 766 -38.45 26.99 -6.08
N THR A 767 -38.21 25.74 -5.69
CA THR A 767 -37.44 25.42 -4.48
C THR A 767 -35.97 25.34 -4.87
N ALA A 768 -35.16 26.30 -4.41
CA ALA A 768 -33.73 26.30 -4.67
C ALA A 768 -33.06 25.09 -3.98
N SER A 769 -32.26 24.32 -4.72
CA SER A 769 -31.31 23.39 -4.11
C SER A 769 -30.14 24.22 -3.58
N ALA A 770 -29.82 24.11 -2.30
CA ALA A 770 -28.86 24.99 -1.63
C ALA A 770 -27.44 24.45 -1.73
N THR A 771 -26.52 25.25 -2.30
CA THR A 771 -25.08 25.10 -2.07
C THR A 771 -24.74 25.31 -0.60
N ALA A 772 -23.55 24.90 -0.17
CA ALA A 772 -23.05 25.11 1.18
C ALA A 772 -21.66 25.73 1.11
N LYS A 773 -21.56 27.00 1.51
CA LYS A 773 -20.31 27.76 1.62
C LYS A 773 -19.88 27.83 3.09
N MET A 774 -18.57 27.78 3.33
CA MET A 774 -17.94 28.01 4.63
C MET A 774 -16.72 28.92 4.42
N THR A 775 -16.51 29.89 5.31
CA THR A 775 -15.46 30.91 5.13
C THR A 775 -14.65 31.06 6.41
N GLN A 776 -13.33 31.16 6.27
CA GLN A 776 -12.36 31.45 7.33
C GLN A 776 -11.66 32.78 7.04
N ILE A 777 -11.43 33.57 8.09
CA ILE A 777 -10.77 34.89 8.02
C ILE A 777 -9.61 34.89 9.02
N TRP A 778 -8.51 35.54 8.65
CA TRP A 778 -7.35 35.83 9.49
C TRP A 778 -7.04 37.33 9.37
N GLU A 779 -6.85 38.06 10.48
CA GLU A 779 -6.44 39.47 10.45
C GLU A 779 -4.95 39.65 10.07
N THR A 780 -4.15 38.64 10.37
CA THR A 780 -2.74 38.46 9.97
C THR A 780 -2.55 36.97 9.73
N LEU A 781 -1.94 36.58 8.61
CA LEU A 781 -1.69 35.19 8.28
C LEU A 781 -0.20 34.86 8.52
N GLU A 782 0.11 34.04 9.52
CA GLU A 782 1.50 33.79 9.91
C GLU A 782 2.20 32.74 9.02
N ARG A 783 3.50 32.97 8.79
CA ARG A 783 4.41 32.00 8.17
C ARG A 783 4.45 30.69 8.96
N GLY A 784 4.32 29.58 8.25
CA GLY A 784 4.11 28.25 8.81
C GLY A 784 2.94 27.59 8.11
N GLU A 785 2.40 26.52 8.67
CA GLU A 785 1.15 25.97 8.14
C GLU A 785 -0.04 26.79 8.70
N GLN A 786 -1.13 26.96 7.95
CA GLN A 786 -2.41 27.56 8.36
C GLN A 786 -3.60 26.63 8.04
N ILE A 787 -4.40 26.21 9.03
CA ILE A 787 -5.54 25.28 8.85
C ILE A 787 -6.87 26.00 8.63
N MET A 788 -7.70 25.38 7.79
CA MET A 788 -9.15 25.58 7.76
C MET A 788 -9.82 24.21 7.78
N ASN A 789 -10.41 23.79 8.90
CA ASN A 789 -11.30 22.61 8.89
C ASN A 789 -12.65 22.97 8.27
N VAL A 790 -13.21 22.04 7.50
CA VAL A 790 -14.47 22.22 6.78
C VAL A 790 -15.54 21.37 7.43
N ALA A 791 -16.53 22.05 8.00
CA ALA A 791 -17.31 21.55 9.12
C ALA A 791 -18.78 21.24 8.77
N SER A 792 -19.11 21.24 7.48
CA SER A 792 -20.42 20.92 6.92
C SER A 792 -20.52 19.45 6.52
N VAL A 793 -21.68 18.83 6.76
CA VAL A 793 -21.98 17.49 6.22
C VAL A 793 -22.22 17.50 4.70
N LYS A 794 -22.61 18.65 4.14
CA LYS A 794 -22.86 18.83 2.70
C LYS A 794 -21.59 19.07 1.88
N ILE A 795 -20.44 19.30 2.53
CA ILE A 795 -19.15 19.53 1.87
C ILE A 795 -18.26 18.30 2.09
N ALA A 796 -17.64 17.80 1.02
CA ALA A 796 -16.80 16.59 1.04
C ALA A 796 -15.44 16.80 1.72
N PHE A 797 -14.89 18.02 1.59
CA PHE A 797 -13.70 18.44 2.34
C PHE A 797 -13.97 18.43 3.85
N THR A 798 -12.97 18.03 4.61
CA THR A 798 -12.98 18.01 6.07
C THR A 798 -11.89 18.89 6.67
N ARG A 799 -10.78 19.10 5.95
CA ARG A 799 -9.67 19.99 6.35
C ARG A 799 -8.82 20.41 5.16
N LEU A 800 -8.37 21.67 5.18
CA LEU A 800 -7.29 22.22 4.35
C LEU A 800 -6.15 22.67 5.26
N THR A 801 -4.91 22.52 4.81
CA THR A 801 -3.68 22.91 5.53
C THR A 801 -2.75 23.66 4.58
N LEU A 802 -2.76 24.99 4.62
CA LEU A 802 -1.99 25.89 3.75
C LEU A 802 -0.55 26.04 4.26
N ALA A 803 0.47 25.64 3.51
CA ALA A 803 1.88 25.86 3.90
C ALA A 803 2.35 27.27 3.50
N VAL A 804 2.10 28.27 4.36
CA VAL A 804 2.35 29.71 4.11
C VAL A 804 3.85 30.04 4.21
N LEU A 805 4.38 30.61 3.14
CA LEU A 805 5.82 30.84 2.93
C LEU A 805 6.35 32.09 3.63
N ASN A 806 5.53 33.13 3.82
CA ASN A 806 5.86 34.39 4.48
C ASN A 806 4.65 34.94 5.27
N THR A 807 4.88 35.67 6.36
CA THR A 807 3.78 36.30 7.11
C THR A 807 3.15 37.43 6.30
N ILE A 808 1.83 37.48 6.27
CA ILE A 808 1.02 38.52 5.61
C ILE A 808 0.37 39.38 6.70
N ASP A 809 0.89 40.59 6.90
CA ASP A 809 0.43 41.57 7.90
C ASP A 809 -0.86 42.31 7.50
N SER A 810 -1.79 41.62 6.83
CA SER A 810 -3.07 42.15 6.37
C SER A 810 -4.13 41.06 6.30
N GLN A 811 -5.41 41.45 6.42
CA GLN A 811 -6.53 40.51 6.47
C GLN A 811 -6.58 39.59 5.24
N VAL A 812 -6.59 38.27 5.49
CA VAL A 812 -6.76 37.20 4.51
C VAL A 812 -8.10 36.51 4.75
N THR A 813 -8.81 36.18 3.67
CA THR A 813 -10.00 35.33 3.70
C THR A 813 -9.80 34.14 2.77
N VAL A 814 -10.26 32.95 3.17
CA VAL A 814 -10.39 31.77 2.31
C VAL A 814 -11.79 31.16 2.54
N SER A 815 -12.50 30.82 1.47
CA SER A 815 -13.75 30.05 1.54
C SER A 815 -13.62 28.66 0.95
N VAL A 816 -14.61 27.81 1.23
CA VAL A 816 -14.85 26.52 0.58
C VAL A 816 -16.34 26.40 0.32
N GLU A 817 -16.76 26.24 -0.94
CA GLU A 817 -18.16 26.01 -1.32
C GLU A 817 -18.35 24.66 -2.00
N SER A 818 -19.37 23.89 -1.59
CA SER A 818 -19.84 22.75 -2.38
C SER A 818 -20.70 23.25 -3.55
N LEU A 819 -20.20 23.11 -4.76
CA LEU A 819 -20.90 23.52 -5.97
C LEU A 819 -21.83 22.41 -6.48
N LEU A 820 -23.02 22.79 -6.95
CA LEU A 820 -23.92 21.91 -7.69
C LEU A 820 -23.43 21.72 -9.13
N GLU A 821 -22.97 22.81 -9.74
CA GLU A 821 -22.41 22.90 -11.09
C GLU A 821 -21.20 23.85 -11.02
N LEU A 822 -20.16 23.58 -11.82
CA LEU A 822 -18.99 24.47 -11.92
C LEU A 822 -19.34 25.75 -12.69
N PRO A 823 -18.64 26.89 -12.45
CA PRO A 823 -18.76 28.06 -13.32
C PRO A 823 -18.42 27.69 -14.78
N SER A 824 -19.10 28.30 -15.76
CA SER A 824 -18.95 27.94 -17.18
C SER A 824 -17.57 28.21 -17.80
N SER A 825 -16.65 28.81 -17.04
CA SER A 825 -15.22 28.93 -17.34
C SER A 825 -14.37 27.72 -16.92
N VAL A 826 -14.95 26.76 -16.19
CA VAL A 826 -14.27 25.57 -15.63
C VAL A 826 -14.98 24.31 -16.16
N PRO A 827 -14.33 23.49 -17.01
CA PRO A 827 -14.93 22.26 -17.54
C PRO A 827 -15.10 21.19 -16.44
N ALA A 828 -15.83 20.11 -16.71
CA ALA A 828 -15.81 18.92 -15.85
C ALA A 828 -14.46 18.15 -15.95
N PRO A 829 -14.01 17.44 -14.90
CA PRO A 829 -12.70 16.77 -14.85
C PRO A 829 -12.46 15.60 -15.84
N GLY A 830 -13.47 14.99 -16.48
CA GLY A 830 -14.60 14.38 -15.79
C GLY A 830 -14.21 12.99 -15.24
N ARG A 831 -15.05 12.42 -14.38
CA ARG A 831 -15.08 11.00 -13.98
C ARG A 831 -16.52 10.68 -13.55
N GLU A 832 -16.76 9.59 -12.80
CA GLU A 832 -17.86 9.67 -11.83
C GLU A 832 -17.42 10.61 -10.71
N ILE A 833 -18.24 11.64 -10.47
CA ILE A 833 -17.94 12.77 -9.60
C ILE A 833 -18.85 12.69 -8.38
N PHE A 834 -18.25 12.70 -7.19
CA PHE A 834 -18.97 12.72 -5.93
C PHE A 834 -19.42 14.15 -5.60
N GLN A 835 -18.52 15.12 -5.76
CA GLN A 835 -18.80 16.54 -5.51
C GLN A 835 -17.78 17.46 -6.21
N TYR A 836 -18.28 18.62 -6.67
CA TYR A 836 -17.47 19.79 -7.03
C TYR A 836 -17.31 20.74 -5.84
N LEU A 837 -16.14 21.34 -5.70
CA LEU A 837 -15.87 22.35 -4.70
C LEU A 837 -15.14 23.54 -5.32
N GLU A 838 -15.32 24.72 -4.73
CA GLU A 838 -14.58 25.95 -5.04
C GLU A 838 -13.92 26.48 -3.77
N THR A 839 -12.68 26.95 -3.89
CA THR A 839 -12.05 27.78 -2.86
C THR A 839 -11.80 29.18 -3.42
N GLU A 840 -12.40 30.19 -2.81
CA GLU A 840 -12.12 31.61 -3.09
C GLU A 840 -11.13 32.14 -2.06
N GLU A 841 -10.15 32.94 -2.47
CA GLU A 841 -9.26 33.64 -1.55
C GLU A 841 -9.15 35.15 -1.81
N THR A 842 -8.92 35.91 -0.75
CA THR A 842 -8.59 37.35 -0.84
C THR A 842 -7.49 37.69 0.14
N GLY A 843 -6.46 38.44 -0.29
CA GLY A 843 -5.35 38.89 0.56
C GLY A 843 -4.13 37.96 0.60
N ILE A 844 -4.22 36.79 -0.03
CA ILE A 844 -3.15 35.81 -0.24
C ILE A 844 -3.07 35.46 -1.74
N THR A 845 -1.92 34.96 -2.21
CA THR A 845 -1.76 34.44 -3.57
C THR A 845 -1.00 33.11 -3.61
N ASP A 846 -1.06 32.39 -4.73
CA ASP A 846 -0.35 31.11 -4.93
C ASP A 846 1.20 31.23 -4.82
N VAL A 847 1.79 32.43 -4.80
CA VAL A 847 3.24 32.61 -4.51
C VAL A 847 3.56 32.76 -3.01
N ASP A 848 2.54 32.92 -2.17
CA ASP A 848 2.65 32.96 -0.71
C ASP A 848 2.41 31.57 -0.09
N ILE A 849 2.00 30.58 -0.89
CA ILE A 849 1.66 29.21 -0.50
C ILE A 849 2.69 28.25 -1.12
N GLY A 850 3.22 27.31 -0.33
CA GLY A 850 4.15 26.27 -0.81
C GLY A 850 3.47 24.95 -1.18
N ALA A 851 2.37 24.62 -0.50
CA ALA A 851 1.52 23.45 -0.71
C ALA A 851 0.21 23.63 0.09
N VAL A 852 -0.80 22.80 -0.20
CA VAL A 852 -2.06 22.69 0.55
C VAL A 852 -2.42 21.22 0.73
N THR A 853 -2.32 20.69 1.95
CA THR A 853 -2.82 19.35 2.28
C THR A 853 -4.34 19.39 2.46
N ILE A 854 -5.08 18.51 1.78
CA ILE A 854 -6.55 18.48 1.79
C ILE A 854 -7.04 17.10 2.22
N ASN A 855 -7.78 17.04 3.33
CA ASN A 855 -8.49 15.84 3.76
C ASN A 855 -9.96 15.90 3.33
N PHE A 856 -10.50 14.78 2.85
CA PHE A 856 -11.89 14.68 2.40
C PHE A 856 -12.48 13.28 2.63
N ARG A 857 -13.81 13.17 2.51
CA ARG A 857 -14.56 11.91 2.65
C ARG A 857 -15.56 11.70 1.51
N VAL A 858 -15.94 10.44 1.27
CA VAL A 858 -16.91 10.01 0.25
C VAL A 858 -17.91 9.04 0.85
N ASP A 859 -19.21 9.19 0.56
CA ASP A 859 -20.27 8.28 1.03
C ASP A 859 -20.10 6.87 0.43
N ASN A 860 -20.06 5.85 1.29
CA ASN A 860 -19.96 4.44 0.85
C ASN A 860 -21.12 4.02 -0.06
N SER A 861 -22.32 4.55 0.17
CA SER A 861 -23.49 4.29 -0.68
C SER A 861 -23.28 4.78 -2.11
N TRP A 862 -22.60 5.91 -2.30
CA TRP A 862 -22.25 6.42 -3.64
C TRP A 862 -21.16 5.56 -4.30
N ILE A 863 -20.20 5.06 -3.52
CA ILE A 863 -19.17 4.11 -3.99
C ILE A 863 -19.82 2.81 -4.48
N GLU A 864 -20.71 2.22 -3.67
CA GLU A 864 -21.45 1.00 -4.01
C GLU A 864 -22.37 1.19 -5.22
N GLU A 865 -23.20 2.25 -5.23
CA GLU A 865 -24.17 2.51 -6.30
C GLU A 865 -23.50 2.72 -7.66
N ASN A 866 -22.35 3.41 -7.70
CA ASN A 866 -21.60 3.65 -8.92
C ASN A 866 -20.62 2.51 -9.28
N SER A 867 -20.56 1.45 -8.46
CA SER A 867 -19.62 0.31 -8.59
C SER A 867 -18.15 0.75 -8.63
N ILE A 868 -17.80 1.70 -7.77
CA ILE A 868 -16.47 2.31 -7.68
C ILE A 868 -15.56 1.48 -6.77
N ASP A 869 -14.29 1.41 -7.14
CA ASP A 869 -13.23 0.89 -6.28
C ASP A 869 -12.80 2.00 -5.30
N ALA A 870 -12.86 1.73 -3.98
CA ALA A 870 -12.53 2.71 -2.95
C ALA A 870 -11.05 3.17 -3.02
N GLU A 871 -10.13 2.31 -3.48
CA GLU A 871 -8.71 2.68 -3.67
C GLU A 871 -8.48 3.51 -4.94
N SER A 872 -9.48 3.59 -5.84
CA SER A 872 -9.38 4.36 -7.09
C SER A 872 -9.80 5.83 -6.96
N ILE A 873 -10.30 6.24 -5.79
CA ILE A 873 -10.81 7.59 -5.55
C ILE A 873 -9.68 8.61 -5.46
N LYS A 874 -9.83 9.73 -6.17
CA LYS A 874 -8.82 10.81 -6.25
C LYS A 874 -9.46 12.20 -6.20
N LEU A 875 -8.75 13.11 -5.55
CA LEU A 875 -9.01 14.54 -5.64
C LEU A 875 -8.32 15.12 -6.89
N TYR A 876 -9.01 16.02 -7.57
CA TYR A 876 -8.46 16.82 -8.66
C TYR A 876 -8.47 18.29 -8.27
N ARG A 877 -7.42 19.05 -8.64
CA ARG A 877 -7.35 20.53 -8.60
C ARG A 877 -7.43 21.06 -10.02
N TYR A 878 -8.17 22.14 -10.25
CA TYR A 878 -8.11 22.93 -11.47
C TYR A 878 -7.04 24.03 -11.37
N THR A 879 -6.53 24.51 -12.50
CA THR A 879 -5.92 25.85 -12.63
C THR A 879 -6.26 26.41 -14.01
N ASP A 880 -5.62 25.84 -15.03
CA ASP A 880 -5.94 25.97 -16.46
C ASP A 880 -6.54 24.66 -17.01
N ALA A 881 -6.31 23.55 -16.29
CA ALA A 881 -6.81 22.21 -16.57
C ALA A 881 -6.91 21.41 -15.27
N TRP A 882 -7.63 20.29 -15.29
CA TRP A 882 -7.76 19.40 -14.13
C TRP A 882 -6.54 18.48 -13.97
N ALA A 883 -5.77 18.68 -12.90
CA ALA A 883 -4.70 17.80 -12.48
C ALA A 883 -5.19 16.84 -11.38
N ALA A 884 -4.91 15.54 -11.55
CA ALA A 884 -5.09 14.56 -10.48
C ALA A 884 -4.05 14.85 -9.39
N LEU A 885 -4.48 15.06 -8.16
CA LEU A 885 -3.57 15.17 -7.03
C LEU A 885 -3.09 13.78 -6.61
N GLU A 886 -1.89 13.71 -6.04
CA GLU A 886 -1.48 12.56 -5.26
C GLU A 886 -2.48 12.42 -4.10
N THR A 887 -3.21 11.31 -4.08
CA THR A 887 -4.31 11.04 -3.14
C THR A 887 -4.05 9.69 -2.49
N GLU A 888 -4.07 9.65 -1.15
CA GLU A 888 -3.92 8.46 -0.34
C GLU A 888 -5.27 8.07 0.27
N PHE A 889 -5.62 6.78 0.22
CA PHE A 889 -6.75 6.21 0.94
C PHE A 889 -6.34 5.88 2.38
N LEU A 890 -7.00 6.50 3.36
CA LEU A 890 -6.61 6.43 4.76
C LEU A 890 -7.35 5.32 5.53
N SER A 891 -8.66 5.26 5.36
CA SER A 891 -9.55 4.33 6.07
C SER A 891 -10.97 4.36 5.52
N GLN A 892 -11.79 3.38 5.92
CA GLN A 892 -13.22 3.31 5.62
C GLN A 892 -13.98 2.82 6.85
N ASP A 893 -15.09 3.49 7.18
CA ASP A 893 -16.05 3.05 8.19
C ASP A 893 -17.35 2.54 7.54
N THR A 894 -18.46 2.43 8.27
CA THR A 894 -19.75 1.94 7.73
C THR A 894 -20.50 2.95 6.88
N VAL A 895 -20.11 4.23 6.89
CA VAL A 895 -20.77 5.36 6.21
C VAL A 895 -19.85 6.01 5.19
N TYR A 896 -18.57 6.21 5.51
CA TYR A 896 -17.62 6.96 4.69
C TYR A 896 -16.30 6.22 4.43
N ALA A 897 -15.71 6.52 3.27
CA ALA A 897 -14.28 6.34 2.99
C ALA A 897 -13.55 7.69 3.13
N TYR A 898 -12.32 7.69 3.64
CA TYR A 898 -11.54 8.88 3.98
C TYR A 898 -10.20 8.94 3.25
N TYR A 899 -9.81 10.15 2.83
CA TYR A 899 -8.68 10.39 1.95
C TYR A 899 -7.88 11.64 2.35
N GLU A 900 -6.60 11.67 1.98
CA GLU A 900 -5.75 12.86 1.98
C GLU A 900 -5.21 13.10 0.57
N ALA A 901 -5.03 14.36 0.18
CA ALA A 901 -4.39 14.73 -1.08
C ALA A 901 -3.53 16.01 -0.96
N GLN A 902 -2.46 16.08 -1.75
CA GLN A 902 -1.53 17.21 -1.79
C GLN A 902 -1.80 18.12 -3.00
N SER A 903 -2.20 19.37 -2.77
CA SER A 903 -2.45 20.39 -3.80
C SER A 903 -1.33 21.45 -3.82
N PRO A 904 -0.88 21.95 -4.99
CA PRO A 904 0.07 23.07 -5.03
C PRO A 904 -0.50 24.45 -4.62
N GLY A 905 -1.81 24.58 -4.40
CA GLY A 905 -2.48 25.85 -4.11
C GLY A 905 -4.02 25.73 -4.02
N LEU A 906 -4.72 26.87 -4.03
CA LEU A 906 -6.18 26.97 -3.95
C LEU A 906 -6.83 27.09 -5.36
N SER A 907 -8.02 26.51 -5.58
CA SER A 907 -8.80 26.64 -6.83
C SER A 907 -10.17 25.94 -6.75
N TYR A 908 -10.76 25.61 -7.90
CA TYR A 908 -11.78 24.58 -8.02
C TYR A 908 -11.18 23.19 -7.80
N PHE A 909 -11.98 22.32 -7.16
CA PHE A 909 -11.64 20.95 -6.82
C PHE A 909 -12.77 20.00 -7.20
N ALA A 910 -12.44 18.73 -7.45
CA ALA A 910 -13.43 17.70 -7.74
C ALA A 910 -13.04 16.35 -7.14
N VAL A 911 -13.95 15.75 -6.37
CA VAL A 911 -13.78 14.41 -5.79
C VAL A 911 -14.33 13.36 -6.77
N THR A 912 -13.52 12.38 -7.12
CA THR A 912 -13.80 11.44 -8.22
C THR A 912 -13.48 9.99 -7.88
N GLY A 913 -14.09 9.03 -8.59
CA GLY A 913 -13.77 7.59 -8.48
C GLY A 913 -13.74 6.85 -9.82
N GLY A 914 -13.15 5.65 -9.83
CA GLY A 914 -13.07 4.73 -10.98
C GLY A 914 -13.82 3.42 -10.73
N LYS A 915 -14.36 2.80 -11.79
CA LYS A 915 -15.24 1.63 -11.65
C LYS A 915 -14.50 0.30 -11.61
N LEU A 916 -15.02 -0.63 -10.81
CA LEU A 916 -14.56 -2.02 -10.73
C LEU A 916 -14.71 -2.76 -12.08
N PRO A 917 -13.72 -3.55 -12.51
CA PRO A 917 -13.77 -4.28 -13.77
C PRO A 917 -14.74 -5.47 -13.72
N GLN A 918 -15.63 -5.60 -14.71
CA GLN A 918 -16.53 -6.75 -14.83
C GLN A 918 -16.00 -7.83 -15.77
N ASN A 919 -16.11 -9.09 -15.34
CA ASN A 919 -15.81 -10.27 -16.17
C ASN A 919 -16.91 -10.52 -17.21
N VAL A 920 -16.54 -10.73 -18.47
CA VAL A 920 -17.45 -11.16 -19.55
C VAL A 920 -16.83 -12.30 -20.36
N VAL A 921 -17.61 -13.36 -20.59
CA VAL A 921 -17.23 -14.52 -21.42
C VAL A 921 -17.59 -14.26 -22.88
N ALA A 922 -16.73 -14.66 -23.81
CA ALA A 922 -16.92 -14.42 -25.24
C ALA A 922 -18.00 -15.31 -25.88
N ALA A 923 -18.84 -14.75 -26.76
CA ALA A 923 -18.89 -15.11 -28.18
C ALA A 923 -19.98 -14.35 -29.00
N ASN A 924 -19.67 -14.18 -30.29
CA ASN A 924 -20.54 -13.86 -31.43
C ASN A 924 -20.94 -12.40 -31.72
N GLU A 925 -20.74 -12.03 -32.97
CA GLU A 925 -21.10 -10.76 -33.62
C GLU A 925 -22.57 -10.74 -34.08
N THR A 926 -23.18 -9.55 -34.19
CA THR A 926 -23.99 -9.15 -35.38
C THR A 926 -24.37 -7.65 -35.38
N GLY A 927 -23.41 -6.77 -35.72
CA GLY A 927 -23.63 -5.34 -36.06
C GLY A 927 -24.30 -4.46 -34.98
N THR A 928 -24.81 -3.24 -35.25
CA THR A 928 -24.98 -2.50 -36.52
C THR A 928 -25.15 -0.96 -36.28
N ASN A 929 -24.16 -0.13 -36.62
CA ASN A 929 -24.13 1.35 -36.83
C ASN A 929 -24.66 2.34 -35.74
N GLU A 930 -23.98 3.47 -35.46
CA GLU A 930 -23.97 4.79 -36.16
C GLU A 930 -25.36 5.46 -36.29
N THR A 931 -25.53 6.79 -36.20
CA THR A 931 -24.64 7.97 -36.00
C THR A 931 -25.32 8.87 -34.93
N GLY A 932 -24.82 9.99 -34.43
CA GLY A 932 -23.69 10.82 -34.85
C GLY A 932 -24.11 12.29 -35.04
N ASN A 933 -24.18 13.03 -33.92
CA ASN A 933 -23.21 14.10 -33.63
C ASN A 933 -23.25 15.47 -34.33
N ILE A 934 -23.34 16.53 -33.48
CA ILE A 934 -22.37 17.65 -33.30
C ILE A 934 -22.58 19.05 -33.94
N THR A 935 -22.90 19.97 -33.02
CA THR A 935 -22.78 21.46 -32.84
C THR A 935 -23.49 22.55 -33.66
N ASP A 936 -23.70 23.81 -33.19
CA ASP A 936 -23.58 24.65 -31.97
C ASP A 936 -24.68 25.80 -32.15
N LEU A 937 -24.89 26.95 -31.47
CA LEU A 937 -24.06 27.93 -30.77
C LEU A 937 -24.90 29.10 -30.15
N PRO A 938 -24.33 30.22 -29.64
CA PRO A 938 -24.92 30.95 -28.52
C PRO A 938 -25.54 32.33 -28.82
N ASN A 939 -26.07 32.89 -27.74
CA ASN A 939 -26.23 34.30 -27.40
C ASN A 939 -27.20 35.16 -28.23
N GLU A 940 -28.37 35.33 -27.62
CA GLU A 940 -28.90 36.65 -27.22
C GLU A 940 -29.27 37.64 -28.36
N THR A 941 -30.55 37.97 -28.56
CA THR A 941 -31.36 38.62 -27.52
C THR A 941 -32.88 38.59 -27.78
N ALA A 942 -33.64 38.35 -26.72
CA ALA A 942 -34.97 38.90 -26.39
C ALA A 942 -36.11 38.97 -27.45
N LYS A 943 -37.16 38.14 -27.26
CA LYS A 943 -38.54 38.60 -26.85
C LYS A 943 -39.52 37.45 -26.53
N ARG A 944 -40.58 37.79 -25.79
CA ARG A 944 -41.62 36.89 -25.24
C ARG A 944 -42.73 36.55 -26.26
N PHE A 945 -43.39 35.38 -26.15
CA PHE A 945 -44.85 35.22 -25.98
C PHE A 945 -45.28 33.74 -25.77
N ASN A 946 -46.52 33.51 -25.27
CA ASN A 946 -47.05 32.22 -24.79
C ASN A 946 -47.69 31.33 -25.90
N PHE A 947 -47.80 30.01 -25.69
CA PHE A 947 -49.07 29.31 -25.33
C PHE A 947 -48.95 27.77 -25.17
N LEU A 948 -49.68 27.20 -24.19
CA LEU A 948 -50.10 25.79 -24.07
C LEU A 948 -51.38 25.55 -24.94
N PRO A 949 -52.00 24.35 -25.07
CA PRO A 949 -51.63 23.00 -24.58
C PRO A 949 -51.80 21.84 -25.60
N TRP A 950 -51.16 20.68 -25.35
CA TRP A 950 -51.59 19.35 -25.85
C TRP A 950 -51.24 18.23 -24.83
N LEU A 951 -51.93 18.25 -23.69
CA LEU A 951 -51.85 17.24 -22.62
C LEU A 951 -52.99 16.18 -22.77
N LEU A 952 -52.94 15.09 -21.98
CA LEU A 952 -54.09 14.24 -21.53
C LEU A 952 -54.44 12.90 -22.22
N ILE A 953 -53.65 12.32 -23.15
CA ILE A 953 -54.01 11.02 -23.78
C ILE A 953 -53.30 9.78 -23.20
N LEU A 954 -52.08 9.88 -22.65
CA LEU A 954 -51.23 8.72 -22.31
C LEU A 954 -51.10 8.41 -20.81
N LEU A 955 -52.21 8.24 -20.07
CA LEU A 955 -52.15 8.06 -18.60
C LEU A 955 -53.15 7.06 -17.96
N PHE A 956 -53.56 6.01 -18.66
CA PHE A 956 -54.55 5.03 -18.13
C PHE A 956 -54.20 3.53 -18.22
N VAL A 957 -53.01 3.14 -18.69
CA VAL A 957 -52.66 1.71 -18.89
C VAL A 957 -51.58 1.18 -17.93
N GLY A 958 -50.72 2.04 -17.36
CA GLY A 958 -49.53 1.60 -16.61
C GLY A 958 -49.77 1.03 -15.19
N ALA A 959 -50.88 1.39 -14.53
CA ALA A 959 -51.01 1.22 -13.08
C ALA A 959 -51.12 -0.24 -12.57
N ALA A 960 -51.61 -1.17 -13.39
CA ALA A 960 -51.91 -2.53 -12.94
C ALA A 960 -50.68 -3.45 -12.80
N GLY A 961 -49.59 -3.18 -13.53
CA GLY A 961 -48.41 -4.06 -13.54
C GLY A 961 -47.47 -3.91 -12.34
N VAL A 962 -47.36 -2.69 -11.80
CA VAL A 962 -46.31 -2.34 -10.82
C VAL A 962 -46.56 -2.94 -9.44
N GLY A 963 -47.83 -3.04 -9.01
CA GLY A 963 -48.19 -3.53 -7.67
C GLY A 963 -47.80 -4.99 -7.42
N PHE A 964 -47.88 -5.86 -8.44
CA PHE A 964 -47.51 -7.27 -8.31
C PHE A 964 -45.99 -7.47 -8.21
N TYR A 965 -45.20 -6.62 -8.86
CA TYR A 965 -43.74 -6.67 -8.84
C TYR A 965 -43.15 -6.36 -7.46
N TYR A 966 -43.67 -5.34 -6.77
CA TYR A 966 -43.14 -4.93 -5.47
C TYR A 966 -43.41 -5.97 -4.37
N TYR A 967 -44.60 -6.59 -4.33
CA TYR A 967 -44.97 -7.51 -3.24
C TYR A 967 -44.07 -8.76 -3.16
N GLN A 968 -43.56 -9.27 -4.28
CA GLN A 968 -42.63 -10.40 -4.27
C GLN A 968 -41.21 -10.01 -3.84
N LYS A 969 -40.78 -8.77 -4.06
CA LYS A 969 -39.38 -8.34 -3.86
C LYS A 969 -39.04 -8.03 -2.39
N THR A 970 -40.01 -7.64 -1.58
CA THR A 970 -39.78 -7.27 -0.17
C THR A 970 -39.61 -8.48 0.75
N VAL A 971 -40.24 -9.61 0.44
CA VAL A 971 -40.30 -10.79 1.34
C VAL A 971 -38.99 -11.60 1.34
N SER A 972 -38.30 -11.70 0.20
CA SER A 972 -37.06 -12.48 0.08
C SER A 972 -35.84 -11.80 0.73
N VAL A 973 -35.71 -10.47 0.57
CA VAL A 973 -34.55 -9.71 1.07
C VAL A 973 -34.43 -9.70 2.60
N SER A 974 -35.55 -9.89 3.31
CA SER A 974 -35.55 -9.95 4.78
C SER A 974 -34.85 -11.20 5.31
N THR A 975 -35.03 -12.36 4.65
CA THR A 975 -34.53 -13.65 5.15
C THR A 975 -33.03 -13.88 4.93
N ASP A 976 -32.44 -13.31 3.87
CA ASP A 976 -31.01 -13.50 3.58
C ASP A 976 -30.09 -12.75 4.57
N LYS A 977 -30.50 -11.57 5.06
CA LYS A 977 -29.70 -10.78 6.02
C LYS A 977 -29.52 -11.50 7.35
N GLU A 978 -30.58 -12.10 7.89
CA GLU A 978 -30.53 -12.86 9.16
C GLU A 978 -29.70 -14.14 9.00
N LEU A 979 -29.89 -14.88 7.89
CA LEU A 979 -29.18 -16.13 7.63
C LEU A 979 -27.67 -15.93 7.42
N HIS A 980 -27.25 -14.81 6.81
CA HIS A 980 -25.83 -14.48 6.67
C HIS A 980 -25.14 -14.27 8.03
N GLY A 981 -25.74 -13.49 8.94
CA GLY A 981 -25.19 -13.28 10.29
C GLY A 981 -25.09 -14.59 11.10
N LEU A 982 -26.10 -15.46 10.96
CA LEU A 982 -26.13 -16.77 11.62
C LEU A 982 -25.01 -17.70 11.13
N ARG A 983 -24.74 -17.72 9.81
CA ARG A 983 -23.63 -18.49 9.20
C ARG A 983 -22.25 -18.06 9.76
N GLU A 984 -22.01 -16.77 9.92
CA GLU A 984 -20.74 -16.26 10.49
C GLU A 984 -20.58 -16.59 11.99
N TYR A 985 -21.67 -16.51 12.77
CA TYR A 985 -21.64 -16.93 14.18
C TYR A 985 -21.25 -18.41 14.32
N VAL A 986 -21.86 -19.29 13.50
CA VAL A 986 -21.55 -20.73 13.46
C VAL A 986 -20.08 -20.99 13.09
N ARG A 987 -19.55 -20.30 12.07
CA ARG A 987 -18.13 -20.39 11.64
C ARG A 987 -17.18 -19.99 12.78
N LYS A 988 -17.48 -18.88 13.47
CA LYS A 988 -16.67 -18.37 14.59
C LYS A 988 -16.63 -19.34 15.77
N TYR A 989 -17.76 -19.95 16.14
CA TYR A 989 -17.83 -20.89 17.26
C TYR A 989 -17.19 -22.25 16.96
N ARG A 990 -17.31 -22.78 15.73
CA ARG A 990 -16.59 -24.02 15.32
C ARG A 990 -15.06 -23.84 15.35
N LYS A 991 -14.53 -22.67 14.97
CA LYS A 991 -13.09 -22.35 15.08
C LYS A 991 -12.55 -22.34 16.51
N GLN A 992 -13.42 -22.34 17.53
CA GLN A 992 -13.08 -22.44 18.95
C GLN A 992 -13.28 -23.86 19.52
N GLY A 993 -13.57 -24.86 18.67
CA GLY A 993 -13.72 -26.27 19.08
C GLY A 993 -15.07 -26.65 19.67
N GLY A 994 -16.08 -25.75 19.61
CA GLY A 994 -17.44 -26.04 20.07
C GLY A 994 -18.14 -27.10 19.23
N LYS A 995 -18.92 -27.99 19.87
CA LYS A 995 -19.69 -29.03 19.17
C LYS A 995 -20.98 -28.45 18.59
N THR A 996 -21.41 -28.99 17.45
CA THR A 996 -22.67 -28.62 16.77
C THR A 996 -23.88 -28.63 17.71
N GLU A 997 -23.99 -29.66 18.57
CA GLU A 997 -25.11 -29.85 19.52
C GLU A 997 -25.19 -28.75 20.61
N ASP A 998 -24.06 -28.12 20.93
CA ASP A 998 -23.99 -27.02 21.90
C ASP A 998 -24.33 -25.68 21.24
N ILE A 999 -23.91 -25.49 19.97
CA ILE A 999 -24.23 -24.30 19.15
C ILE A 999 -25.72 -24.25 18.82
N GLU A 1000 -26.33 -25.38 18.43
CA GLU A 1000 -27.77 -25.49 18.18
C GLU A 1000 -28.58 -25.09 19.42
N LYS A 1001 -28.21 -25.63 20.59
CA LYS A 1001 -28.84 -25.27 21.87
C LYS A 1001 -28.69 -23.81 22.23
N ALA A 1002 -27.51 -23.22 22.04
CA ALA A 1002 -27.27 -21.81 22.36
C ALA A 1002 -28.21 -20.91 21.55
N LEU A 1003 -28.22 -21.08 20.21
CA LEU A 1003 -29.04 -20.26 19.31
C LEU A 1003 -30.55 -20.45 19.56
N ILE A 1004 -31.02 -21.68 19.79
CA ILE A 1004 -32.43 -21.93 20.15
C ILE A 1004 -32.78 -21.32 21.52
N THR A 1005 -31.84 -21.29 22.48
CA THR A 1005 -32.05 -20.66 23.80
C THR A 1005 -32.11 -19.13 23.71
N GLU A 1006 -31.37 -18.52 22.78
CA GLU A 1006 -31.47 -17.10 22.44
C GLU A 1006 -32.70 -16.75 21.57
N GLY A 1007 -33.54 -17.75 21.24
CA GLY A 1007 -34.84 -17.55 20.59
C GLY A 1007 -34.84 -17.67 19.06
N TRP A 1008 -33.72 -18.08 18.45
CA TRP A 1008 -33.64 -18.25 16.99
C TRP A 1008 -34.52 -19.40 16.49
N ASN A 1009 -35.09 -19.24 15.31
CA ASN A 1009 -35.96 -20.25 14.70
C ASN A 1009 -35.15 -21.50 14.33
N LYS A 1010 -35.49 -22.65 14.92
CA LYS A 1010 -34.78 -23.92 14.69
C LYS A 1010 -34.61 -24.26 13.21
N ASN A 1011 -35.59 -23.98 12.35
CA ASN A 1011 -35.46 -24.31 10.92
C ASN A 1011 -34.38 -23.47 10.21
N LEU A 1012 -34.09 -22.25 10.69
CA LEU A 1012 -33.00 -21.41 10.17
C LEU A 1012 -31.65 -21.81 10.79
N VAL A 1013 -31.64 -22.22 12.07
CA VAL A 1013 -30.44 -22.77 12.74
C VAL A 1013 -30.00 -24.06 12.05
N ASP A 1014 -30.92 -25.00 11.83
CA ASP A 1014 -30.65 -26.28 11.15
C ASP A 1014 -30.15 -26.05 9.70
N LEU A 1015 -30.70 -25.06 8.99
CA LEU A 1015 -30.24 -24.69 7.65
C LEU A 1015 -28.83 -24.09 7.65
N ALA A 1016 -28.55 -23.12 8.54
CA ALA A 1016 -27.22 -22.51 8.66
C ALA A 1016 -26.15 -23.51 9.11
N LEU A 1017 -26.51 -24.50 9.92
CA LEU A 1017 -25.61 -25.61 10.30
C LEU A 1017 -25.31 -26.55 9.12
N HIS A 1018 -26.26 -26.75 8.20
CA HIS A 1018 -26.12 -27.60 7.01
C HIS A 1018 -25.31 -26.92 5.89
N GLU A 1019 -25.38 -25.59 5.75
CA GLU A 1019 -24.68 -24.83 4.70
C GLU A 1019 -23.20 -24.50 5.03
N VAL A 1020 -22.74 -24.77 6.26
CA VAL A 1020 -21.40 -24.42 6.75
C VAL A 1020 -20.46 -25.66 6.77
N GLU A 1021 -20.74 -26.67 5.96
CA GLU A 1021 -19.80 -27.76 5.63
C GLU A 1021 -18.96 -27.40 4.39
N GLU A 1022 -17.63 -27.48 4.48
CA GLU A 1022 -16.75 -26.93 3.45
C GLU A 1022 -16.69 -27.77 2.14
N PRO A 1023 -16.52 -27.13 0.96
CA PRO A 1023 -16.72 -27.82 -0.33
C PRO A 1023 -15.66 -28.90 -0.66
N HIS A 1024 -14.44 -28.77 -0.12
CA HIS A 1024 -13.31 -29.61 -0.54
C HIS A 1024 -13.44 -31.09 -0.17
N GLU A 1025 -14.23 -31.45 0.85
CA GLU A 1025 -14.54 -32.86 1.13
C GLU A 1025 -15.65 -33.44 0.25
N GLN A 1026 -16.51 -32.62 -0.36
CA GLN A 1026 -17.72 -33.12 -1.01
C GLN A 1026 -17.43 -33.75 -2.38
N HIS A 1027 -16.44 -33.27 -3.13
CA HIS A 1027 -16.15 -33.76 -4.48
C HIS A 1027 -15.65 -35.21 -4.51
N ASP A 1028 -14.76 -35.60 -3.60
CA ASP A 1028 -14.26 -36.97 -3.52
C ASP A 1028 -15.33 -37.93 -2.98
N LYS A 1029 -16.11 -37.49 -1.99
CA LYS A 1029 -17.27 -38.25 -1.45
C LYS A 1029 -18.35 -38.45 -2.52
N LEU A 1030 -18.57 -37.48 -3.41
CA LEU A 1030 -19.47 -37.59 -4.55
C LEU A 1030 -18.99 -38.62 -5.59
N GLN A 1031 -17.70 -38.62 -5.95
CA GLN A 1031 -17.13 -39.66 -6.80
C GLN A 1031 -17.24 -41.05 -6.16
N GLU A 1032 -16.94 -41.18 -4.87
CA GLU A 1032 -17.04 -42.47 -4.18
C GLU A 1032 -18.50 -42.98 -4.14
N TYR A 1033 -19.47 -42.08 -3.88
CA TYR A 1033 -20.90 -42.39 -3.91
C TYR A 1033 -21.37 -42.85 -5.29
N ILE A 1034 -21.03 -42.12 -6.36
CA ILE A 1034 -21.34 -42.52 -7.75
C ILE A 1034 -20.73 -43.89 -8.05
N SER A 1035 -19.47 -44.11 -7.66
CA SER A 1035 -18.77 -45.38 -7.87
C SER A 1035 -19.47 -46.54 -7.13
N LYS A 1036 -19.84 -46.36 -5.86
CA LYS A 1036 -20.59 -47.35 -5.06
C LYS A 1036 -21.99 -47.60 -5.61
N ALA A 1037 -22.72 -46.55 -6.01
CA ALA A 1037 -24.07 -46.66 -6.56
C ALA A 1037 -24.08 -47.50 -7.84
N LEU A 1038 -23.19 -47.21 -8.80
CA LEU A 1038 -23.05 -47.98 -10.04
C LEU A 1038 -22.58 -49.43 -9.76
N LYS A 1039 -21.62 -49.63 -8.85
CA LYS A 1039 -21.17 -50.98 -8.42
C LYS A 1039 -22.26 -51.79 -7.72
N SER A 1040 -23.25 -51.15 -7.09
CA SER A 1040 -24.42 -51.82 -6.51
C SER A 1040 -25.52 -52.16 -7.53
N GLY A 1041 -25.30 -51.92 -8.83
CA GLY A 1041 -26.20 -52.29 -9.91
C GLY A 1041 -27.25 -51.25 -10.29
N LYS A 1042 -27.19 -50.03 -9.74
CA LYS A 1042 -28.03 -48.91 -10.19
C LYS A 1042 -27.62 -48.45 -11.58
N THR A 1043 -28.59 -48.15 -12.43
CA THR A 1043 -28.33 -47.58 -13.75
C THR A 1043 -27.86 -46.13 -13.66
N LYS A 1044 -27.10 -45.67 -14.65
CA LYS A 1044 -26.60 -44.27 -14.73
C LYS A 1044 -27.70 -43.23 -14.53
N LYS A 1045 -28.88 -43.47 -15.12
CA LYS A 1045 -30.05 -42.58 -15.02
C LYS A 1045 -30.69 -42.56 -13.63
N GLU A 1046 -30.66 -43.67 -12.89
CA GLU A 1046 -31.14 -43.68 -11.49
C GLU A 1046 -30.19 -42.91 -10.55
N VAL A 1047 -28.88 -42.95 -10.82
CA VAL A 1047 -27.90 -42.15 -10.07
C VAL A 1047 -28.05 -40.67 -10.39
N GLU A 1048 -28.24 -40.31 -11.66
CA GLU A 1048 -28.55 -38.95 -12.12
C GLU A 1048 -29.81 -38.39 -11.42
N GLU A 1049 -30.91 -39.15 -11.43
CA GLU A 1049 -32.19 -38.84 -10.75
C GLU A 1049 -32.05 -38.63 -9.24
N LEU A 1050 -31.19 -39.41 -8.57
CA LEU A 1050 -30.92 -39.27 -7.14
C LEU A 1050 -30.09 -38.02 -6.84
N LEU A 1051 -29.12 -37.68 -7.68
CA LEU A 1051 -28.28 -36.48 -7.50
C LEU A 1051 -29.07 -35.19 -7.74
N LYS A 1052 -29.94 -35.13 -8.76
CA LYS A 1052 -30.84 -33.97 -8.96
C LYS A 1052 -31.79 -33.79 -7.78
N ARG A 1053 -32.32 -34.88 -7.22
CA ARG A 1053 -33.15 -34.85 -5.98
C ARG A 1053 -32.36 -34.46 -4.73
N ALA A 1054 -31.04 -34.62 -4.74
CA ALA A 1054 -30.13 -34.14 -3.70
C ALA A 1054 -29.59 -32.71 -3.97
N GLY A 1055 -30.19 -31.97 -4.92
CA GLY A 1055 -29.88 -30.56 -5.18
C GLY A 1055 -28.63 -30.30 -6.05
N TRP A 1056 -27.99 -31.33 -6.59
CA TRP A 1056 -26.80 -31.14 -7.43
C TRP A 1056 -27.16 -30.58 -8.81
N GLY A 1057 -26.46 -29.53 -9.24
CA GLY A 1057 -26.65 -28.90 -10.55
C GLY A 1057 -26.24 -29.82 -11.71
N ASP A 1058 -26.95 -29.69 -12.83
CA ASP A 1058 -26.78 -30.54 -14.01
C ASP A 1058 -25.34 -30.52 -14.56
N ASP A 1059 -24.64 -29.39 -14.47
CA ASP A 1059 -23.25 -29.24 -14.95
C ASP A 1059 -22.30 -30.15 -14.17
N VAL A 1060 -22.47 -30.21 -12.85
CA VAL A 1060 -21.69 -31.05 -11.93
C VAL A 1060 -22.03 -32.51 -12.16
N ILE A 1061 -23.32 -32.85 -12.25
CA ILE A 1061 -23.78 -34.22 -12.51
C ILE A 1061 -23.22 -34.74 -13.85
N ASN A 1062 -23.30 -33.94 -14.92
CA ASN A 1062 -22.77 -34.30 -16.23
C ASN A 1062 -21.23 -34.41 -16.26
N LYS A 1063 -20.52 -33.61 -15.44
CA LYS A 1063 -19.06 -33.68 -15.29
C LYS A 1063 -18.59 -34.96 -14.59
N TYR A 1064 -19.28 -35.38 -13.53
CA TYR A 1064 -18.87 -36.53 -12.69
C TYR A 1064 -19.52 -37.87 -13.07
N LEU A 1065 -20.57 -37.87 -13.91
CA LEU A 1065 -21.11 -39.08 -14.52
C LEU A 1065 -20.44 -39.45 -15.87
N LYS A 1066 -19.57 -38.60 -16.43
CA LYS A 1066 -18.96 -38.84 -17.75
C LYS A 1066 -17.89 -39.93 -17.72
#